data_AF-B5L660-F1
#
_entry.id   AF-B5L660-F1
#
_cell.length_a   1.000
_cell.length_b   1.000
_cell.length_c   1.000
_cell.angle_alpha   90.00
_cell.angle_beta   90.00
_cell.angle_gamma   90.00
#
_symmetry.space_group_name_H-M   'P 1'
#
loop_
_entity.id
_entity.type
_entity.pdbx_description
1 polymer ?
#
loop_
_entity_poly.entity_id
_entity_poly.type
_entity_poly.pdbx_seq_one_letter_code
_entity_poly.pdbx_strand_id
1 'polypeptide(L)'
;MNKIYKVKKNAAGHLVACSEFAKGHTKKAVLGSLLIVGILGMATTASAQKNNQKSGKYPVVGGGDYNEATSDYSTIGGGLFNKAKGTYSTIGGGGYNQAKGTYSTIGGGYNNEAEGKYSTIGGGDDNVATGDYSTIGGGDENKAKGKYSTIGGGYQNQAEGEKSTIAGGYDNRATGNGSFAAGVGNKANADNAVALGNKNTITGNNSVAIGSNNTIDGSGKENVFILGSGTSGVQSNSVLLGNKTTGKVATTVKHATVNGLTLENFAGASQVSNGTVSVGSQGEERQIVNVGAGEITAGSTDAVNGSQLYALASTIDKEVSDINEEVGALVDDVANNQADIQDLDKEVGVLSRDIGSLHDDVADNQDDIAKNQADIKGLNKEVKDLDKEVGVLSRDIGSLHDDVADNQADIAKNQADIKTLENNVEEELLNLSGRLIDQKADIDNNINHIYELAQQQDQHSSDIKTLKNNVEEGLLDLSGRLIDQKADIDNNINHIYELAQQQDQHSSDIKTLKNNVEEGLLDLSGRLIDQKADIAKNQADIAQNQTDIQDLAAYNELQDAYAKQQTEAIDALNKASSANTDRIATAELGIAENKKDAQIAKAQANENKDGIAKNQADIQLHDKKITNLGILHSMVARAVGNNTQGVATNKADIAKNQADIANNIKNIYELAQQQDQHSSDIKTLAKVSAANTDRIAKNKAEADASFETLTKNQNTLIEQGEALVEQNKAINQELEGFAAHADVQDKQILQNQADIITNKTAIEQNINRTVANGFEIEKNKAGIATNKQELILQNDRLNRINETNNRQDQKIDQLGYALKEQGQHFNNRISAVERQTAGGIANAIAIATLPSPSRAGEHHVLFGSGYHNGQAAVSLGAAGLSDTGKSTYKIGLSWSDAGGLSGGVGGSYRWK
;
A
#
# COMPACT_ATOMS: atom_id res chain seq x y z
N MET A 1 3.24 62.98 -26.42
CA MET A 1 3.34 64.42 -26.06
C MET A 1 2.23 65.18 -26.78
N ASN A 2 1.57 66.09 -26.04
CA ASN A 2 0.28 66.74 -26.28
C ASN A 2 -0.05 67.21 -27.71
N LYS A 3 -1.24 66.82 -28.22
CA LYS A 3 -2.15 67.72 -28.95
C LYS A 3 -3.61 67.46 -28.53
N ILE A 4 -4.35 68.55 -28.40
CA ILE A 4 -5.55 68.78 -27.60
C ILE A 4 -6.82 68.41 -28.39
N TYR A 5 -7.72 67.61 -27.82
CA TYR A 5 -9.11 67.47 -28.28
C TYR A 5 -10.03 68.27 -27.34
N LYS A 6 -10.80 69.23 -27.87
CA LYS A 6 -11.88 69.91 -27.13
C LYS A 6 -13.18 69.14 -27.32
N VAL A 7 -13.75 68.65 -26.23
CA VAL A 7 -15.09 68.04 -26.17
C VAL A 7 -16.10 69.16 -25.84
N LYS A 8 -17.14 69.33 -26.67
CA LYS A 8 -18.33 70.15 -26.31
C LYS A 8 -19.58 69.27 -26.28
N LYS A 9 -20.29 69.34 -25.16
CA LYS A 9 -21.57 68.67 -24.88
C LYS A 9 -22.70 69.47 -25.57
N ASN A 10 -23.58 68.83 -26.32
CA ASN A 10 -24.82 69.47 -26.80
C ASN A 10 -25.97 69.22 -25.80
N ALA A 11 -27.06 69.98 -25.95
CA ALA A 11 -28.21 70.01 -25.03
C ALA A 11 -29.04 68.70 -24.98
N ALA A 12 -28.56 67.60 -25.57
CA ALA A 12 -29.18 66.28 -25.52
C ALA A 12 -28.23 65.17 -25.01
N GLY A 13 -27.07 65.52 -24.44
CA GLY A 13 -26.31 64.62 -23.57
C GLY A 13 -25.45 63.52 -24.22
N HIS A 14 -25.22 63.51 -25.53
CA HIS A 14 -24.33 62.52 -26.18
C HIS A 14 -22.95 63.09 -26.55
N LEU A 15 -21.90 62.29 -26.33
CA LEU A 15 -20.51 62.57 -26.69
C LEU A 15 -20.19 61.92 -28.04
N VAL A 16 -19.83 62.73 -29.04
CA VAL A 16 -19.46 62.26 -30.39
C VAL A 16 -18.09 62.82 -30.76
N ALA A 17 -17.17 61.94 -31.15
CA ALA A 17 -15.88 62.28 -31.74
C ALA A 17 -15.97 62.06 -33.27
N CYS A 18 -15.75 63.11 -34.06
CA CYS A 18 -15.67 63.00 -35.52
C CYS A 18 -14.48 63.80 -36.07
N SER A 19 -13.75 63.16 -37.00
CA SER A 19 -12.70 63.73 -37.83
C SER A 19 -13.28 64.63 -38.92
N GLU A 20 -12.64 65.76 -39.19
CA GLU A 20 -12.94 66.63 -40.33
C GLU A 20 -12.57 65.95 -41.65
N PHE A 21 -13.54 65.74 -42.54
CA PHE A 21 -13.35 66.05 -43.96
C PHE A 21 -14.70 66.21 -44.68
N ALA A 22 -14.74 67.21 -45.57
CA ALA A 22 -15.72 67.48 -46.62
C ALA A 22 -17.17 67.86 -46.20
N LYS A 23 -17.42 69.17 -46.32
CA LYS A 23 -18.71 69.85 -46.29
C LYS A 23 -19.63 69.40 -47.42
N GLY A 24 -20.87 69.11 -47.04
CA GLY A 24 -22.04 69.80 -47.58
C GLY A 24 -22.99 68.96 -48.39
N HIS A 25 -24.16 68.62 -47.82
CA HIS A 25 -25.45 68.70 -48.52
C HIS A 25 -26.62 68.79 -47.51
N THR A 26 -27.30 69.95 -47.55
CA THR A 26 -28.76 70.18 -47.45
C THR A 26 -29.60 69.58 -46.31
N LYS A 27 -30.38 70.45 -45.63
CA LYS A 27 -31.86 70.31 -45.52
C LYS A 27 -32.55 71.52 -44.86
N LYS A 28 -33.48 72.14 -45.62
CA LYS A 28 -34.86 72.56 -45.28
C LYS A 28 -35.27 73.71 -46.22
N ALA A 29 -36.03 73.44 -47.28
CA ALA A 29 -37.49 73.37 -47.31
C ALA A 29 -38.14 74.77 -47.43
N VAL A 30 -38.50 75.17 -48.65
CA VAL A 30 -39.76 75.88 -48.95
C VAL A 30 -40.26 75.36 -50.29
N LEU A 31 -41.48 74.81 -50.24
CA LEU A 31 -42.30 74.37 -51.35
C LEU A 31 -42.86 75.63 -52.05
N GLY A 32 -42.63 75.79 -53.35
CA GLY A 32 -43.23 76.89 -54.11
C GLY A 32 -42.70 77.05 -55.53
N SER A 33 -43.50 76.60 -56.50
CA SER A 33 -43.59 77.10 -57.89
C SER A 33 -42.37 77.08 -58.83
N LEU A 34 -42.43 76.27 -59.89
CA LEU A 34 -42.20 76.64 -61.32
C LEU A 34 -42.26 75.34 -62.16
N LEU A 35 -43.37 74.99 -62.82
CA LEU A 35 -43.92 75.52 -64.07
C LEU A 35 -42.97 75.44 -65.28
N ILE A 36 -43.52 74.78 -66.29
CA ILE A 36 -43.09 74.50 -67.66
C ILE A 36 -42.77 75.80 -68.45
N VAL A 37 -41.92 75.63 -69.47
CA VAL A 37 -41.69 76.44 -70.70
C VAL A 37 -40.58 77.49 -70.65
N GLY A 38 -39.64 77.39 -71.60
CA GLY A 38 -38.68 78.44 -71.95
C GLY A 38 -37.66 78.00 -73.00
N ILE A 39 -38.09 77.90 -74.26
CA ILE A 39 -37.24 77.80 -75.45
C ILE A 39 -36.51 79.15 -75.67
N LEU A 40 -35.31 79.07 -76.27
CA LEU A 40 -34.59 80.11 -77.00
C LEU A 40 -33.68 81.08 -76.22
N GLY A 41 -32.39 81.06 -76.60
CA GLY A 41 -31.52 82.23 -76.59
C GLY A 41 -30.30 82.17 -75.67
N MET A 42 -29.20 81.58 -76.17
CA MET A 42 -27.90 82.27 -76.34
C MET A 42 -26.83 81.26 -76.76
N ALA A 43 -26.58 81.25 -78.08
CA ALA A 43 -25.27 80.88 -78.61
C ALA A 43 -24.25 81.98 -78.22
N THR A 44 -22.97 81.60 -78.21
CA THR A 44 -21.74 82.42 -78.06
C THR A 44 -21.09 82.50 -76.67
N THR A 45 -20.41 81.42 -76.29
CA THR A 45 -18.96 81.45 -75.98
C THR A 45 -18.33 80.11 -76.36
N ALA A 46 -18.06 79.94 -77.66
CA ALA A 46 -17.10 78.95 -78.13
C ALA A 46 -15.68 79.51 -77.92
N SER A 47 -15.09 79.22 -76.76
CA SER A 47 -13.66 79.36 -76.45
C SER A 47 -13.42 78.65 -75.11
N ALA A 48 -12.88 77.44 -74.99
CA ALA A 48 -11.94 76.72 -75.84
C ALA A 48 -12.29 75.21 -75.87
N GLN A 49 -12.97 74.77 -76.92
CA GLN A 49 -12.97 73.36 -77.32
C GLN A 49 -11.75 73.18 -78.21
N LYS A 50 -10.61 72.81 -77.64
CA LYS A 50 -9.50 72.34 -78.45
C LYS A 50 -9.75 70.82 -78.70
N ASN A 51 -9.62 70.39 -79.95
CA ASN A 51 -9.45 69.00 -80.39
C ASN A 51 -10.44 67.90 -79.92
N ASN A 52 -11.69 68.22 -79.56
CA ASN A 52 -12.70 67.19 -79.26
C ASN A 52 -13.29 66.57 -80.55
N GLN A 53 -13.46 65.24 -80.58
CA GLN A 53 -14.06 64.50 -81.69
C GLN A 53 -15.45 63.94 -81.30
N LYS A 54 -16.42 64.11 -82.20
CA LYS A 54 -17.78 63.55 -82.09
C LYS A 54 -18.10 62.78 -83.37
N SER A 55 -18.34 61.48 -83.26
CA SER A 55 -18.72 60.61 -84.38
C SER A 55 -19.75 59.58 -83.88
N GLY A 56 -20.69 59.15 -84.73
CA GLY A 56 -21.84 58.31 -84.33
C GLY A 56 -23.16 59.09 -84.19
N LYS A 57 -24.25 58.38 -83.89
CA LYS A 57 -25.61 58.94 -83.76
C LYS A 57 -25.85 59.48 -82.35
N TYR A 58 -26.07 60.79 -82.22
CA TYR A 58 -26.31 61.50 -80.95
C TYR A 58 -25.18 61.48 -79.88
N PRO A 59 -23.89 61.67 -80.23
CA PRO A 59 -22.83 61.78 -79.23
C PRO A 59 -22.85 63.15 -78.51
N VAL A 60 -22.52 63.16 -77.22
CA VAL A 60 -22.42 64.37 -76.39
C VAL A 60 -21.01 64.53 -75.84
N VAL A 61 -20.45 65.73 -75.98
CA VAL A 61 -19.25 66.17 -75.24
C VAL A 61 -19.57 67.56 -74.68
N GLY A 62 -19.61 67.67 -73.35
CA GLY A 62 -20.06 68.87 -72.61
C GLY A 62 -19.00 69.97 -72.48
N GLY A 63 -17.70 69.64 -72.53
CA GLY A 63 -16.60 70.61 -72.45
C GLY A 63 -15.21 69.94 -72.52
N GLY A 64 -14.14 70.70 -72.27
CA GLY A 64 -12.76 70.16 -72.18
C GLY A 64 -11.96 70.12 -73.49
N ASP A 65 -10.85 69.38 -73.49
CA ASP A 65 -9.88 69.27 -74.59
C ASP A 65 -9.55 67.81 -74.93
N TYR A 66 -9.32 67.50 -76.22
CA TYR A 66 -8.97 66.16 -76.74
C TYR A 66 -9.90 64.98 -76.37
N ASN A 67 -11.19 65.21 -76.14
CA ASN A 67 -12.16 64.15 -75.84
C ASN A 67 -12.77 63.54 -77.11
N GLU A 68 -12.90 62.22 -77.19
CA GLU A 68 -13.42 61.45 -78.33
C GLU A 68 -14.70 60.69 -77.95
N ALA A 69 -15.87 61.16 -78.39
CA ALA A 69 -17.14 60.43 -78.28
C ALA A 69 -17.54 59.90 -79.67
N THR A 70 -17.25 58.63 -79.96
CA THR A 70 -17.24 58.09 -81.34
C THR A 70 -18.32 57.03 -81.64
N SER A 71 -19.19 56.72 -80.67
CA SER A 71 -20.26 55.72 -80.82
C SER A 71 -21.64 56.28 -80.53
N ASP A 72 -22.67 55.58 -81.01
CA ASP A 72 -24.07 55.97 -80.85
C ASP A 72 -24.43 56.19 -79.36
N TYR A 73 -25.05 57.34 -79.07
CA TYR A 73 -25.46 57.78 -77.73
C TYR A 73 -24.33 57.84 -76.68
N SER A 74 -23.07 57.92 -77.11
CA SER A 74 -21.93 58.10 -76.19
C SER A 74 -21.92 59.50 -75.57
N THR A 75 -21.58 59.60 -74.28
CA THR A 75 -21.58 60.87 -73.53
C THR A 75 -20.27 61.08 -72.79
N ILE A 76 -19.68 62.26 -72.92
CA ILE A 76 -18.56 62.76 -72.12
C ILE A 76 -18.97 64.09 -71.49
N GLY A 77 -19.01 64.19 -70.15
CA GLY A 77 -19.39 65.42 -69.47
C GLY A 77 -18.37 66.56 -69.65
N GLY A 78 -17.08 66.24 -69.65
CA GLY A 78 -15.96 67.18 -69.91
C GLY A 78 -14.60 66.53 -69.64
N GLY A 79 -13.55 67.34 -69.45
CA GLY A 79 -12.21 66.85 -69.05
C GLY A 79 -11.18 66.82 -70.18
N LEU A 80 -10.16 65.96 -70.05
CA LEU A 80 -9.01 65.90 -70.96
C LEU A 80 -8.78 64.47 -71.47
N PHE A 81 -8.61 64.27 -72.78
CA PHE A 81 -8.24 62.97 -73.38
C PHE A 81 -9.19 61.79 -73.09
N ASN A 82 -10.47 62.03 -72.76
CA ASN A 82 -11.42 60.94 -72.51
C ASN A 82 -11.95 60.34 -73.82
N LYS A 83 -12.18 59.02 -73.87
CA LYS A 83 -12.64 58.29 -75.06
C LYS A 83 -13.86 57.43 -74.76
N ALA A 84 -15.05 57.87 -75.17
CA ALA A 84 -16.29 57.12 -75.08
C ALA A 84 -16.56 56.42 -76.43
N LYS A 85 -16.19 55.13 -76.50
CA LYS A 85 -16.19 54.30 -77.72
C LYS A 85 -17.27 53.22 -77.74
N GLY A 86 -17.95 52.95 -76.63
CA GLY A 86 -19.08 52.02 -76.60
C GLY A 86 -20.42 52.69 -76.93
N THR A 87 -21.37 51.96 -77.52
CA THR A 87 -22.75 52.45 -77.68
C THR A 87 -23.39 52.64 -76.30
N TYR A 88 -24.03 53.79 -76.05
CA TYR A 88 -24.52 54.23 -74.73
C TYR A 88 -23.44 54.33 -73.64
N SER A 89 -22.16 54.44 -74.00
CA SER A 89 -21.09 54.63 -73.01
C SER A 89 -21.13 56.04 -72.39
N THR A 90 -20.78 56.15 -71.12
CA THR A 90 -20.77 57.42 -70.39
C THR A 90 -19.45 57.64 -69.66
N ILE A 91 -18.87 58.82 -69.82
CA ILE A 91 -17.75 59.32 -69.02
C ILE A 91 -18.18 60.63 -68.37
N GLY A 92 -18.26 60.70 -67.04
CA GLY A 92 -18.70 61.91 -66.34
C GLY A 92 -17.71 63.08 -66.47
N GLY A 93 -16.40 62.79 -66.47
CA GLY A 93 -15.33 63.77 -66.65
C GLY A 93 -13.94 63.15 -66.41
N GLY A 94 -12.96 63.95 -66.00
CA GLY A 94 -11.62 63.47 -65.65
C GLY A 94 -10.61 63.48 -66.80
N GLY A 95 -9.56 62.67 -66.68
CA GLY A 95 -8.44 62.61 -67.63
C GLY A 95 -8.18 61.21 -68.17
N TYR A 96 -7.95 61.06 -69.47
CA TYR A 96 -7.49 59.80 -70.10
C TYR A 96 -8.41 58.57 -69.89
N ASN A 97 -9.68 58.76 -69.51
CA ASN A 97 -10.58 57.63 -69.29
C ASN A 97 -11.08 57.04 -70.62
N GLN A 98 -11.28 55.72 -70.68
CA GLN A 98 -11.72 55.01 -71.88
C GLN A 98 -12.92 54.10 -71.59
N ALA A 99 -14.12 54.51 -72.01
CA ALA A 99 -15.34 53.72 -71.89
C ALA A 99 -15.63 53.04 -73.24
N LYS A 100 -15.16 51.80 -73.41
CA LYS A 100 -15.21 51.05 -74.68
C LYS A 100 -16.39 50.08 -74.78
N GLY A 101 -16.88 49.57 -73.65
CA GLY A 101 -17.97 48.60 -73.63
C GLY A 101 -19.35 49.23 -73.91
N THR A 102 -20.28 48.47 -74.50
CA THR A 102 -21.68 48.92 -74.63
C THR A 102 -22.29 49.11 -73.24
N TYR A 103 -22.94 50.25 -73.01
CA TYR A 103 -23.44 50.70 -71.69
C TYR A 103 -22.36 50.80 -70.59
N SER A 104 -21.08 50.91 -70.96
CA SER A 104 -20.02 51.13 -69.97
C SER A 104 -20.12 52.52 -69.35
N THR A 105 -19.77 52.63 -68.07
CA THR A 105 -19.82 53.89 -67.32
C THR A 105 -18.51 54.13 -66.59
N ILE A 106 -17.95 55.32 -66.74
CA ILE A 106 -16.86 55.84 -65.91
C ILE A 106 -17.34 57.15 -65.27
N GLY A 107 -17.47 57.20 -63.95
CA GLY A 107 -17.95 58.41 -63.27
C GLY A 107 -16.98 59.60 -63.38
N GLY A 108 -15.67 59.33 -63.38
CA GLY A 108 -14.60 60.32 -63.52
C GLY A 108 -13.22 59.69 -63.24
N GLY A 109 -12.26 60.48 -62.77
CA GLY A 109 -10.93 59.98 -62.40
C GLY A 109 -9.86 60.13 -63.49
N TYR A 110 -8.74 59.42 -63.35
CA TYR A 110 -7.62 59.43 -64.28
C TYR A 110 -7.35 58.01 -64.82
N ASN A 111 -7.13 57.90 -66.13
CA ASN A 111 -6.69 56.68 -66.83
C ASN A 111 -7.49 55.40 -66.52
N ASN A 112 -8.80 55.52 -66.28
CA ASN A 112 -9.66 54.35 -66.07
C ASN A 112 -10.16 53.77 -67.39
N GLU A 113 -10.35 52.46 -67.46
CA GLU A 113 -10.73 51.74 -68.67
C GLU A 113 -11.89 50.75 -68.42
N ALA A 114 -13.05 51.05 -68.99
CA ALA A 114 -14.26 50.23 -68.87
C ALA A 114 -14.58 49.57 -70.22
N GLU A 115 -14.19 48.31 -70.40
CA GLU A 115 -14.28 47.57 -71.67
C GLU A 115 -15.44 46.58 -71.74
N GLY A 116 -15.83 45.99 -70.60
CA GLY A 116 -16.91 45.00 -70.55
C GLY A 116 -18.29 45.60 -70.84
N LYS A 117 -19.23 44.80 -71.35
CA LYS A 117 -20.62 45.24 -71.51
C LYS A 117 -21.23 45.55 -70.13
N TYR A 118 -21.88 46.71 -69.96
CA TYR A 118 -22.38 47.18 -68.66
C TYR A 118 -21.31 47.30 -67.56
N SER A 119 -20.03 47.41 -67.93
CA SER A 119 -18.97 47.66 -66.94
C SER A 119 -19.12 49.04 -66.30
N THR A 120 -18.83 49.15 -65.00
CA THR A 120 -18.91 50.41 -64.26
C THR A 120 -17.63 50.66 -63.47
N ILE A 121 -17.06 51.85 -63.62
CA ILE A 121 -16.00 52.37 -62.77
C ILE A 121 -16.50 53.67 -62.15
N GLY A 122 -16.63 53.74 -60.82
CA GLY A 122 -17.12 54.95 -60.15
C GLY A 122 -16.18 56.14 -60.29
N GLY A 123 -14.87 55.90 -60.29
CA GLY A 123 -13.80 56.88 -60.47
C GLY A 123 -12.45 56.28 -60.05
N GLY A 124 -11.49 57.13 -59.66
CA GLY A 124 -10.17 56.68 -59.19
C GLY A 124 -9.06 56.81 -60.25
N ASP A 125 -7.98 56.06 -60.06
CA ASP A 125 -6.79 56.06 -60.92
C ASP A 125 -6.52 54.65 -61.46
N ASP A 126 -6.13 54.53 -62.73
CA ASP A 126 -5.66 53.28 -63.34
C ASP A 126 -6.56 52.02 -63.15
N ASN A 127 -7.87 52.19 -62.98
CA ASN A 127 -8.78 51.05 -62.81
C ASN A 127 -9.24 50.47 -64.15
N VAL A 128 -9.33 49.14 -64.25
CA VAL A 128 -9.68 48.42 -65.48
C VAL A 128 -10.82 47.43 -65.24
N ALA A 129 -11.96 47.67 -65.87
CA ALA A 129 -13.15 46.83 -65.80
C ALA A 129 -13.43 46.17 -67.16
N THR A 130 -12.89 44.97 -67.39
CA THR A 130 -13.05 44.24 -68.66
C THR A 130 -14.14 43.17 -68.64
N GLY A 131 -14.56 42.72 -67.46
CA GLY A 131 -15.63 41.72 -67.36
C GLY A 131 -17.00 42.29 -67.71
N ASP A 132 -17.85 41.50 -68.37
CA ASP A 132 -19.26 41.88 -68.56
C ASP A 132 -19.95 42.02 -67.19
N TYR A 133 -20.69 43.12 -67.00
CA TYR A 133 -21.31 43.53 -65.74
C TYR A 133 -20.32 43.71 -64.58
N SER A 134 -19.03 43.90 -64.87
CA SER A 134 -18.03 44.16 -63.84
C SER A 134 -18.21 45.53 -63.21
N THR A 135 -17.90 45.65 -61.92
CA THR A 135 -18.00 46.91 -61.17
C THR A 135 -16.71 47.17 -60.39
N ILE A 136 -16.18 48.38 -60.51
CA ILE A 136 -15.15 48.93 -59.63
C ILE A 136 -15.71 50.20 -58.99
N GLY A 137 -15.87 50.22 -57.67
CA GLY A 137 -16.39 51.39 -56.96
C GLY A 137 -15.46 52.62 -57.08
N GLY A 138 -14.14 52.38 -57.08
CA GLY A 138 -13.09 53.37 -57.30
C GLY A 138 -11.73 52.82 -56.84
N GLY A 139 -10.82 53.69 -56.43
CA GLY A 139 -9.49 53.30 -55.93
C GLY A 139 -8.41 53.45 -57.00
N ASP A 140 -7.33 52.68 -56.86
CA ASP A 140 -6.13 52.80 -57.67
C ASP A 140 -5.64 51.41 -58.15
N GLU A 141 -5.31 51.28 -59.44
CA GLU A 141 -4.82 50.07 -60.09
C GLU A 141 -5.71 48.80 -59.92
N ASN A 142 -7.03 48.94 -59.73
CA ASN A 142 -7.91 47.76 -59.56
C ASN A 142 -8.35 47.16 -60.90
N LYS A 143 -8.47 45.82 -60.98
CA LYS A 143 -8.79 45.08 -62.22
C LYS A 143 -9.94 44.10 -62.02
N ALA A 144 -11.13 44.43 -62.52
CA ALA A 144 -12.31 43.57 -62.50
C ALA A 144 -12.51 42.93 -63.89
N LYS A 145 -12.01 41.70 -64.05
CA LYS A 145 -11.97 40.98 -65.34
C LYS A 145 -13.02 39.87 -65.46
N GLY A 146 -13.49 39.33 -64.32
CA GLY A 146 -14.51 38.28 -64.32
C GLY A 146 -15.90 38.81 -64.69
N LYS A 147 -16.73 37.98 -65.32
CA LYS A 147 -18.14 38.31 -65.53
C LYS A 147 -18.85 38.48 -64.19
N TYR A 148 -19.63 39.55 -64.01
CA TYR A 148 -20.24 39.93 -62.73
C TYR A 148 -19.25 40.15 -61.57
N SER A 149 -17.96 40.36 -61.87
CA SER A 149 -16.96 40.60 -60.83
C SER A 149 -17.13 41.98 -60.20
N THR A 150 -16.84 42.10 -58.91
CA THR A 150 -16.97 43.37 -58.18
C THR A 150 -15.70 43.65 -57.37
N ILE A 151 -15.21 44.89 -57.46
CA ILE A 151 -14.20 45.44 -56.57
C ILE A 151 -14.79 46.70 -55.91
N GLY A 152 -14.95 46.70 -54.59
CA GLY A 152 -15.49 47.86 -53.87
C GLY A 152 -14.57 49.09 -53.95
N GLY A 153 -13.26 48.87 -53.89
CA GLY A 153 -12.22 49.89 -54.08
C GLY A 153 -10.85 49.41 -53.58
N GLY A 154 -9.94 50.32 -53.25
CA GLY A 154 -8.61 50.00 -52.70
C GLY A 154 -7.47 50.14 -53.72
N TYR A 155 -6.36 49.44 -53.50
CA TYR A 155 -5.16 49.49 -54.34
C TYR A 155 -4.78 48.10 -54.86
N GLN A 156 -4.53 47.97 -56.17
CA GLN A 156 -4.01 46.75 -56.81
C GLN A 156 -4.85 45.47 -56.62
N ASN A 157 -6.17 45.58 -56.48
CA ASN A 157 -7.03 44.40 -56.36
C ASN A 157 -7.38 43.79 -57.73
N GLN A 158 -7.50 42.47 -57.80
CA GLN A 158 -7.74 41.72 -59.06
C GLN A 158 -8.87 40.69 -58.90
N ALA A 159 -10.05 41.00 -59.42
CA ALA A 159 -11.21 40.12 -59.43
C ALA A 159 -11.35 39.48 -60.83
N GLU A 160 -10.84 38.25 -60.99
CA GLU A 160 -10.73 37.57 -62.29
C GLU A 160 -11.73 36.43 -62.45
N GLY A 161 -12.23 35.86 -61.36
CA GLY A 161 -13.24 34.78 -61.40
C GLY A 161 -14.63 35.30 -61.75
N GLU A 162 -15.46 34.47 -62.40
CA GLU A 162 -16.89 34.78 -62.56
C GLU A 162 -17.53 34.97 -61.18
N LYS A 163 -18.36 36.01 -61.02
CA LYS A 163 -19.02 36.39 -59.76
C LYS A 163 -18.07 36.60 -58.58
N SER A 164 -16.76 36.77 -58.84
CA SER A 164 -15.78 37.03 -57.80
C SER A 164 -15.97 38.43 -57.21
N THR A 165 -15.74 38.56 -55.91
CA THR A 165 -15.91 39.83 -55.20
C THR A 165 -14.68 40.13 -54.35
N ILE A 166 -14.17 41.35 -54.49
CA ILE A 166 -13.20 41.93 -53.57
C ILE A 166 -13.85 43.13 -52.90
N ALA A 167 -14.10 43.04 -51.59
CA ALA A 167 -14.74 44.15 -50.87
C ALA A 167 -13.87 45.43 -50.89
N GLY A 168 -12.55 45.25 -50.85
CA GLY A 168 -11.54 46.29 -51.02
C GLY A 168 -10.22 45.91 -50.34
N GLY A 169 -9.33 46.88 -50.16
CA GLY A 169 -8.05 46.70 -49.48
C GLY A 169 -6.86 46.80 -50.44
N TYR A 170 -5.78 46.07 -50.17
CA TYR A 170 -4.50 46.16 -50.89
C TYR A 170 -4.09 44.79 -51.44
N ASP A 171 -3.80 44.69 -52.74
CA ASP A 171 -3.21 43.50 -53.38
C ASP A 171 -4.01 42.20 -53.13
N ASN A 172 -5.35 42.27 -53.16
CA ASN A 172 -6.16 41.05 -53.08
C ASN A 172 -6.42 40.49 -54.49
N ARG A 173 -6.47 39.17 -54.60
CA ARG A 173 -6.78 38.45 -55.83
C ARG A 173 -7.90 37.44 -55.59
N ALA A 174 -8.94 37.52 -56.40
CA ALA A 174 -10.08 36.61 -56.37
C ALA A 174 -10.24 36.01 -57.77
N THR A 175 -9.61 34.85 -58.02
CA THR A 175 -9.64 34.19 -59.35
C THR A 175 -10.59 33.02 -59.45
N GLY A 176 -11.02 32.45 -58.33
CA GLY A 176 -12.00 31.36 -58.34
C GLY A 176 -13.40 31.84 -58.68
N ASN A 177 -14.23 30.97 -59.25
CA ASN A 177 -15.64 31.28 -59.47
C ASN A 177 -16.34 31.46 -58.11
N GLY A 178 -17.13 32.53 -57.97
CA GLY A 178 -17.82 32.86 -56.72
C GLY A 178 -16.90 33.16 -55.53
N SER A 179 -15.61 33.42 -55.77
CA SER A 179 -14.63 33.68 -54.71
C SER A 179 -14.81 35.05 -54.05
N PHE A 180 -14.43 35.14 -52.77
CA PHE A 180 -14.46 36.37 -52.00
C PHE A 180 -13.09 36.66 -51.37
N ALA A 181 -12.61 37.90 -51.51
CA ALA A 181 -11.41 38.36 -50.81
C ALA A 181 -11.57 39.75 -50.18
N ALA A 182 -10.96 39.97 -49.03
CA ALA A 182 -10.88 41.30 -48.42
C ALA A 182 -9.70 41.43 -47.44
N GLY A 183 -9.07 42.61 -47.43
CA GLY A 183 -7.95 42.92 -46.54
C GLY A 183 -6.65 43.19 -47.31
N VAL A 184 -5.56 42.52 -46.96
CA VAL A 184 -4.24 42.76 -47.56
C VAL A 184 -3.64 41.46 -48.09
N GLY A 185 -3.28 41.40 -49.37
CA GLY A 185 -2.51 40.28 -49.93
C GLY A 185 -3.24 38.93 -49.98
N ASN A 186 -4.58 38.92 -49.91
CA ASN A 186 -5.35 37.67 -49.92
C ASN A 186 -5.52 37.13 -51.33
N LYS A 187 -5.45 35.82 -51.51
CA LYS A 187 -5.53 35.12 -52.78
C LYS A 187 -6.58 34.02 -52.71
N ALA A 188 -7.83 34.34 -53.06
CA ALA A 188 -8.93 33.39 -53.19
C ALA A 188 -8.94 32.82 -54.61
N ASN A 189 -8.03 31.88 -54.88
CA ASN A 189 -7.73 31.40 -56.24
C ASN A 189 -8.40 30.07 -56.62
N ALA A 190 -9.47 29.69 -55.92
CA ALA A 190 -10.22 28.47 -56.16
C ALA A 190 -11.72 28.70 -56.03
N ASP A 191 -12.53 27.81 -56.60
CA ASP A 191 -13.97 27.98 -56.64
C ASP A 191 -14.54 28.01 -55.22
N ASN A 192 -15.45 28.96 -55.00
CA ASN A 192 -16.10 29.24 -53.72
C ASN A 192 -15.13 29.56 -52.57
N ALA A 193 -13.88 29.96 -52.87
CA ALA A 193 -12.89 30.29 -51.85
C ALA A 193 -13.19 31.62 -51.15
N VAL A 194 -13.01 31.66 -49.83
CA VAL A 194 -13.18 32.87 -49.00
C VAL A 194 -11.88 33.17 -48.25
N ALA A 195 -11.18 34.24 -48.65
CA ALA A 195 -9.91 34.65 -48.05
C ALA A 195 -10.04 36.04 -47.39
N LEU A 196 -10.00 36.09 -46.06
CA LEU A 196 -10.23 37.32 -45.29
C LEU A 196 -9.10 37.61 -44.31
N GLY A 197 -8.56 38.82 -44.35
CA GLY A 197 -7.54 39.30 -43.42
C GLY A 197 -6.23 39.65 -44.12
N ASN A 198 -5.12 39.00 -43.78
CA ASN A 198 -3.79 39.35 -44.30
C ASN A 198 -3.04 38.13 -44.85
N LYS A 199 -2.67 38.13 -46.13
CA LYS A 199 -1.84 37.09 -46.75
C LYS A 199 -2.43 35.67 -46.64
N ASN A 200 -3.74 35.52 -46.77
CA ASN A 200 -4.35 34.19 -46.88
C ASN A 200 -4.32 33.72 -48.35
N THR A 201 -3.81 32.53 -48.61
CA THR A 201 -3.75 31.94 -49.96
C THR A 201 -4.56 30.66 -50.02
N ILE A 202 -5.54 30.60 -50.92
CA ILE A 202 -6.44 29.46 -51.09
C ILE A 202 -6.41 29.03 -52.56
N THR A 203 -6.06 27.77 -52.80
CA THR A 203 -6.09 27.12 -54.12
C THR A 203 -6.87 25.81 -54.13
N GLY A 204 -7.42 25.40 -52.98
CA GLY A 204 -8.37 24.30 -52.85
C GLY A 204 -9.82 24.78 -52.92
N ASN A 205 -10.67 24.02 -53.60
CA ASN A 205 -12.09 24.36 -53.76
C ASN A 205 -12.83 24.35 -52.42
N ASN A 206 -13.92 25.12 -52.35
CA ASN A 206 -14.86 25.15 -51.21
C ASN A 206 -14.17 25.39 -49.86
N SER A 207 -13.13 26.23 -49.85
CA SER A 207 -12.26 26.41 -48.70
C SER A 207 -12.29 27.84 -48.18
N VAL A 208 -12.05 28.00 -46.88
CA VAL A 208 -12.14 29.27 -46.16
C VAL A 208 -10.87 29.48 -45.36
N ALA A 209 -10.29 30.68 -45.46
CA ALA A 209 -9.19 31.11 -44.61
C ALA A 209 -9.44 32.53 -44.08
N ILE A 210 -9.64 32.62 -42.77
CA ILE A 210 -9.87 33.86 -42.04
C ILE A 210 -8.73 34.06 -41.05
N GLY A 211 -8.08 35.21 -41.12
CA GLY A 211 -6.97 35.59 -40.24
C GLY A 211 -5.74 35.99 -41.03
N SER A 212 -4.56 35.47 -40.69
CA SER A 212 -3.30 35.94 -41.29
C SER A 212 -2.31 34.83 -41.66
N ASN A 213 -1.67 34.93 -42.82
CA ASN A 213 -0.61 34.02 -43.28
C ASN A 213 -1.04 32.54 -43.31
N ASN A 214 -2.27 32.27 -43.74
CA ASN A 214 -2.76 30.89 -43.90
C ASN A 214 -2.64 30.46 -45.36
N THR A 215 -2.22 29.23 -45.60
CA THR A 215 -2.07 28.69 -46.97
C THR A 215 -2.78 27.35 -47.10
N ILE A 216 -3.67 27.27 -48.09
CA ILE A 216 -4.36 26.06 -48.55
C ILE A 216 -3.87 25.81 -49.98
N ASP A 217 -2.73 25.12 -50.10
CA ASP A 217 -2.00 24.89 -51.35
C ASP A 217 -2.31 23.51 -51.96
N GLY A 218 -2.82 23.53 -53.19
CA GLY A 218 -3.03 22.35 -54.03
C GLY A 218 -4.51 21.98 -54.22
N SER A 219 -4.84 21.57 -55.45
CA SER A 219 -6.16 21.04 -55.83
C SER A 219 -6.54 19.75 -55.07
N GLY A 220 -5.60 19.14 -54.34
CA GLY A 220 -5.86 17.99 -53.45
C GLY A 220 -6.18 18.35 -52.01
N LYS A 221 -6.40 19.64 -51.67
CA LYS A 221 -6.72 20.14 -50.32
C LYS A 221 -8.04 20.90 -50.32
N GLU A 222 -9.14 20.18 -50.50
CA GLU A 222 -10.48 20.74 -50.63
C GLU A 222 -11.26 20.72 -49.31
N ASN A 223 -12.30 21.56 -49.21
CA ASN A 223 -13.19 21.64 -48.04
C ASN A 223 -12.45 21.94 -46.73
N VAL A 224 -11.47 22.85 -46.78
CA VAL A 224 -10.66 23.22 -45.61
C VAL A 224 -11.17 24.51 -45.00
N PHE A 225 -11.31 24.53 -43.68
CA PHE A 225 -11.77 25.70 -42.93
C PHE A 225 -10.72 26.15 -41.93
N ILE A 226 -10.17 27.35 -42.14
CA ILE A 226 -9.16 27.94 -41.27
C ILE A 226 -9.71 29.21 -40.63
N LEU A 227 -9.75 29.22 -39.30
CA LEU A 227 -9.94 30.43 -38.50
C LEU A 227 -8.71 30.56 -37.60
N GLY A 228 -7.66 31.21 -38.11
CA GLY A 228 -6.34 31.09 -37.52
C GLY A 228 -5.29 32.00 -38.12
N SER A 229 -4.05 31.83 -37.68
CA SER A 229 -2.92 32.61 -38.22
C SER A 229 -1.67 31.77 -38.29
N GLY A 230 -0.93 31.84 -39.40
CA GLY A 230 0.33 31.10 -39.58
C GLY A 230 0.13 29.58 -39.48
N THR A 231 -0.99 29.06 -39.98
CA THR A 231 -1.29 27.63 -39.92
C THR A 231 -0.47 26.81 -40.93
N SER A 232 -0.20 25.54 -40.62
CA SER A 232 0.54 24.63 -41.50
C SER A 232 -0.08 23.22 -41.53
N GLY A 233 0.49 22.28 -42.29
CA GLY A 233 0.05 20.87 -42.27
C GLY A 233 -1.37 20.61 -42.77
N VAL A 234 -1.91 21.50 -43.61
CA VAL A 234 -3.30 21.43 -44.10
C VAL A 234 -3.56 20.18 -44.93
N GLN A 235 -4.73 19.58 -44.71
CA GLN A 235 -5.26 18.43 -45.45
C GLN A 235 -6.73 18.66 -45.79
N SER A 236 -7.24 17.96 -46.80
CA SER A 236 -8.66 18.01 -47.16
C SER A 236 -9.56 17.75 -45.95
N ASN A 237 -10.73 18.38 -45.96
CA ASN A 237 -11.79 18.23 -44.94
C ASN A 237 -11.36 18.64 -43.51
N SER A 238 -10.20 19.27 -43.34
CA SER A 238 -9.69 19.64 -42.03
C SER A 238 -10.19 21.02 -41.57
N VAL A 239 -10.30 21.19 -40.26
CA VAL A 239 -10.61 22.46 -39.61
C VAL A 239 -9.43 22.87 -38.74
N LEU A 240 -8.86 24.06 -38.97
CA LEU A 240 -7.72 24.56 -38.20
C LEU A 240 -8.13 25.83 -37.45
N LEU A 241 -8.02 25.80 -36.13
CA LEU A 241 -8.46 26.86 -35.23
C LEU A 241 -7.27 27.42 -34.44
N GLY A 242 -7.05 28.73 -34.53
CA GLY A 242 -6.07 29.47 -33.73
C GLY A 242 -4.73 29.80 -34.42
N ASN A 243 -3.87 30.49 -33.68
CA ASN A 243 -2.54 30.89 -34.13
C ASN A 243 -1.56 29.71 -34.12
N LYS A 244 -0.70 29.60 -35.14
CA LYS A 244 0.29 28.53 -35.32
C LYS A 244 -0.26 27.11 -35.21
N THR A 245 -1.51 26.93 -35.63
CA THR A 245 -2.16 25.62 -35.61
C THR A 245 -1.69 24.76 -36.79
N THR A 246 -1.36 23.50 -36.54
CA THR A 246 -0.88 22.57 -37.56
C THR A 246 -1.90 21.46 -37.78
N GLY A 247 -2.31 21.23 -39.02
CA GLY A 247 -3.18 20.12 -39.40
C GLY A 247 -2.49 18.78 -39.20
N LYS A 248 -3.29 17.73 -38.96
CA LYS A 248 -2.80 16.37 -38.70
C LYS A 248 -3.62 15.35 -39.51
N VAL A 249 -2.95 14.29 -39.98
CA VAL A 249 -3.63 13.21 -40.69
C VAL A 249 -4.58 12.50 -39.73
N ALA A 250 -5.83 12.29 -40.15
CA ALA A 250 -6.76 11.47 -39.39
C ALA A 250 -6.23 10.04 -39.31
N THR A 251 -6.10 9.50 -38.10
CA THR A 251 -5.62 8.13 -37.87
C THR A 251 -6.78 7.26 -37.41
N THR A 252 -6.96 6.09 -38.02
CA THR A 252 -7.93 5.11 -37.56
C THR A 252 -7.38 4.36 -36.34
N VAL A 253 -7.93 4.63 -35.16
CA VAL A 253 -7.56 3.95 -33.91
C VAL A 253 -8.75 3.12 -33.44
N LYS A 254 -8.63 1.78 -33.50
CA LYS A 254 -9.71 0.84 -33.12
C LYS A 254 -9.52 0.24 -31.72
N HIS A 255 -8.28 0.25 -31.24
CA HIS A 255 -7.86 -0.29 -29.95
C HIS A 255 -6.56 0.40 -29.52
N ALA A 256 -6.19 0.25 -28.25
CA ALA A 256 -4.90 0.65 -27.71
C ALA A 256 -4.40 -0.40 -26.70
N THR A 257 -3.08 -0.52 -26.55
CA THR A 257 -2.48 -1.40 -25.53
C THR A 257 -1.66 -0.57 -24.55
N VAL A 258 -1.92 -0.73 -23.26
CA VAL A 258 -1.21 -0.05 -22.17
C VAL A 258 -0.68 -1.11 -21.22
N ASN A 259 0.64 -1.26 -21.12
CA ASN A 259 1.31 -2.23 -20.23
C ASN A 259 0.76 -3.67 -20.32
N GLY A 260 0.41 -4.13 -21.52
CA GLY A 260 -0.14 -5.48 -21.76
C GLY A 260 -1.66 -5.59 -21.64
N LEU A 261 -2.37 -4.56 -21.15
CA LEU A 261 -3.83 -4.47 -21.20
C LEU A 261 -4.28 -3.90 -22.56
N THR A 262 -5.09 -4.66 -23.29
CA THR A 262 -5.69 -4.19 -24.56
C THR A 262 -7.08 -3.60 -24.30
N LEU A 263 -7.25 -2.33 -24.69
CA LEU A 263 -8.51 -1.60 -24.72
C LEU A 263 -9.09 -1.71 -26.14
N GLU A 264 -10.21 -2.41 -26.30
CA GLU A 264 -10.80 -2.71 -27.61
C GLU A 264 -12.08 -1.92 -27.89
N ASN A 265 -12.61 -2.04 -29.11
CA ASN A 265 -13.94 -1.57 -29.52
C ASN A 265 -14.15 -0.05 -29.45
N PHE A 266 -13.14 0.74 -29.84
CA PHE A 266 -13.31 2.20 -29.90
C PHE A 266 -14.31 2.60 -30.99
N ALA A 267 -15.37 3.31 -30.58
CA ALA A 267 -16.29 3.99 -31.49
C ALA A 267 -15.59 5.17 -32.19
N GLY A 268 -16.19 5.64 -33.30
CA GLY A 268 -15.66 6.80 -34.02
C GLY A 268 -14.30 6.56 -34.69
N ALA A 269 -13.97 5.32 -35.05
CA ALA A 269 -12.75 4.96 -35.77
C ALA A 269 -12.65 5.70 -37.12
N SER A 270 -12.11 6.92 -37.06
CA SER A 270 -12.14 7.89 -38.15
C SER A 270 -11.44 7.35 -39.39
N GLN A 271 -12.03 7.63 -40.55
CA GLN A 271 -11.38 7.40 -41.84
C GLN A 271 -10.39 8.54 -42.12
N VAL A 272 -9.28 8.22 -42.78
CA VAL A 272 -8.28 9.21 -43.23
C VAL A 272 -8.88 10.34 -44.06
N SER A 273 -9.98 10.08 -44.78
CA SER A 273 -10.67 11.04 -45.64
C SER A 273 -11.39 12.16 -44.89
N ASN A 274 -11.72 11.97 -43.61
CA ASN A 274 -12.59 12.91 -42.89
C ASN A 274 -11.86 14.18 -42.44
N GLY A 275 -10.52 14.21 -42.50
CA GLY A 275 -9.71 15.28 -41.93
C GLY A 275 -9.75 15.28 -40.41
N THR A 276 -9.10 16.28 -39.80
CA THR A 276 -9.13 16.48 -38.33
C THR A 276 -9.46 17.92 -37.99
N VAL A 277 -10.06 18.12 -36.81
CA VAL A 277 -10.11 19.43 -36.16
C VAL A 277 -8.83 19.60 -35.36
N SER A 278 -8.00 20.57 -35.72
CA SER A 278 -6.78 20.91 -34.99
C SER A 278 -6.95 22.25 -34.27
N VAL A 279 -6.52 22.29 -33.00
CA VAL A 279 -6.60 23.47 -32.13
C VAL A 279 -5.23 24.02 -31.73
N GLY A 280 -4.13 23.40 -32.17
CA GLY A 280 -2.77 23.79 -31.84
C GLY A 280 -1.72 23.10 -32.71
N SER A 281 -0.49 23.05 -32.22
CA SER A 281 0.60 22.29 -32.84
C SER A 281 1.38 21.53 -31.77
N GLN A 282 2.26 20.61 -32.18
CA GLN A 282 3.05 19.81 -31.25
C GLN A 282 3.93 20.73 -30.37
N GLY A 283 3.79 20.65 -29.05
CA GLY A 283 4.46 21.51 -28.07
C GLY A 283 3.84 22.90 -27.86
N GLU A 284 2.81 23.25 -28.65
CA GLU A 284 1.97 24.44 -28.47
C GLU A 284 0.47 24.02 -28.51
N GLU A 285 0.13 22.91 -27.84
CA GLU A 285 -1.24 22.41 -27.73
C GLU A 285 -2.14 23.39 -26.95
N ARG A 286 -3.42 23.43 -27.31
CA ARG A 286 -4.43 24.23 -26.59
C ARG A 286 -5.38 23.34 -25.81
N GLN A 287 -5.72 23.78 -24.60
CA GLN A 287 -6.83 23.22 -23.84
C GLN A 287 -8.15 23.57 -24.54
N ILE A 288 -9.05 22.58 -24.62
CA ILE A 288 -10.46 22.80 -24.98
C ILE A 288 -11.22 22.87 -23.66
N VAL A 289 -11.65 24.07 -23.28
CA VAL A 289 -12.31 24.33 -21.99
C VAL A 289 -13.83 24.37 -22.15
N ASN A 290 -14.56 24.22 -21.03
CA ASN A 290 -16.03 24.18 -20.99
C ASN A 290 -16.65 23.04 -21.81
N VAL A 291 -15.96 21.90 -21.85
CA VAL A 291 -16.48 20.66 -22.45
C VAL A 291 -17.41 19.99 -21.44
N GLY A 292 -18.68 19.85 -21.80
CA GLY A 292 -19.66 19.09 -21.02
C GLY A 292 -19.25 17.63 -20.83
N ALA A 293 -19.84 16.93 -19.85
CA ALA A 293 -19.56 15.51 -19.68
C ALA A 293 -20.13 14.73 -20.88
N GLY A 294 -19.27 14.03 -21.61
CA GLY A 294 -19.69 13.21 -22.75
C GLY A 294 -20.34 11.90 -22.31
N GLU A 295 -21.10 11.25 -23.18
CA GLU A 295 -21.60 9.91 -22.86
C GLU A 295 -20.45 8.91 -22.69
N ILE A 296 -20.52 8.05 -21.65
CA ILE A 296 -19.57 6.96 -21.41
C ILE A 296 -20.25 5.63 -21.75
N THR A 297 -20.30 5.34 -23.05
CA THR A 297 -20.87 4.10 -23.62
C THR A 297 -19.97 3.58 -24.74
N ALA A 298 -20.12 2.31 -25.12
CA ALA A 298 -19.31 1.71 -26.19
C ALA A 298 -19.52 2.36 -27.57
N GLY A 299 -20.64 3.03 -27.80
CA GLY A 299 -20.96 3.72 -29.05
C GLY A 299 -20.67 5.22 -29.05
N SER A 300 -20.24 5.79 -27.91
CA SER A 300 -20.05 7.23 -27.76
C SER A 300 -18.89 7.77 -28.60
N THR A 301 -19.11 8.91 -29.22
CA THR A 301 -18.07 9.71 -29.90
C THR A 301 -17.93 11.10 -29.27
N ASP A 302 -18.47 11.28 -28.07
CA ASP A 302 -18.39 12.54 -27.35
C ASP A 302 -16.97 12.78 -26.80
N ALA A 303 -16.59 14.05 -26.70
CA ALA A 303 -15.36 14.42 -26.01
C ALA A 303 -15.51 14.14 -24.50
N VAL A 304 -14.49 13.49 -23.92
CA VAL A 304 -14.42 13.24 -22.47
C VAL A 304 -13.74 14.43 -21.79
N ASN A 305 -14.31 14.91 -20.68
CA ASN A 305 -13.74 16.01 -19.92
C ASN A 305 -12.93 15.53 -18.69
N GLY A 306 -12.20 16.45 -18.06
CA GLY A 306 -11.36 16.14 -16.91
C GLY A 306 -12.11 15.58 -15.68
N SER A 307 -13.37 15.98 -15.46
CA SER A 307 -14.16 15.47 -14.33
C SER A 307 -14.54 14.00 -14.47
N GLN A 308 -14.76 13.53 -15.69
CA GLN A 308 -15.06 12.12 -15.96
C GLN A 308 -13.83 11.24 -15.76
N LEU A 309 -12.67 11.71 -16.25
CA LEU A 309 -11.41 11.02 -16.02
C LEU A 309 -11.03 11.00 -14.53
N TYR A 310 -11.26 12.11 -13.82
CA TYR A 310 -11.05 12.19 -12.37
C TYR A 310 -11.98 11.25 -11.59
N ALA A 311 -13.24 11.14 -11.99
CA ALA A 311 -14.19 10.23 -11.37
C ALA A 311 -13.73 8.77 -11.51
N LEU A 312 -13.28 8.36 -12.70
CA LEU A 312 -12.71 7.03 -12.93
C LEU A 312 -11.44 6.80 -12.08
N ALA A 313 -10.52 7.77 -12.05
CA ALA A 313 -9.31 7.68 -11.25
C ALA A 313 -9.63 7.52 -9.74
N SER A 314 -10.58 8.31 -9.23
CA SER A 314 -11.01 8.24 -7.83
C SER A 314 -11.64 6.88 -7.47
N THR A 315 -12.42 6.30 -8.39
CA THR A 315 -12.97 4.95 -8.20
C THR A 315 -11.87 3.89 -8.16
N ILE A 316 -10.89 3.97 -9.07
CA ILE A 316 -9.76 3.03 -9.09
C ILE A 316 -8.92 3.16 -7.81
N ASP A 317 -8.63 4.38 -7.35
CA ASP A 317 -7.88 4.61 -6.11
C ASP A 317 -8.59 3.98 -4.89
N LYS A 318 -9.92 4.05 -4.85
CA LYS A 318 -10.72 3.38 -3.81
C LYS A 318 -10.59 1.86 -3.90
N GLU A 319 -10.77 1.28 -5.08
CA GLU A 319 -10.65 -0.18 -5.27
C GLU A 319 -9.25 -0.69 -4.87
N VAL A 320 -8.19 0.05 -5.20
CA VAL A 320 -6.81 -0.28 -4.78
C VAL A 320 -6.66 -0.20 -3.25
N SER A 321 -7.30 0.78 -2.60
CA SER A 321 -7.31 0.88 -1.14
C SER A 321 -8.01 -0.32 -0.50
N ASP A 322 -9.21 -0.66 -0.99
CA ASP A 322 -10.01 -1.78 -0.47
C ASP A 322 -9.24 -3.11 -0.63
N ILE A 323 -8.56 -3.31 -1.77
CA ILE A 323 -7.68 -4.48 -2.00
C ILE A 323 -6.51 -4.50 -0.99
N ASN A 324 -5.89 -3.36 -0.69
CA ASN A 324 -4.78 -3.31 0.25
C ASN A 324 -5.22 -3.62 1.69
N GLU A 325 -6.44 -3.24 2.08
CA GLU A 325 -7.01 -3.63 3.38
C GLU A 325 -7.24 -5.13 3.46
N GLU A 326 -7.79 -5.75 2.40
CA GLU A 326 -8.00 -7.20 2.32
C GLU A 326 -6.66 -7.97 2.37
N VAL A 327 -5.65 -7.50 1.64
CA VAL A 327 -4.29 -8.05 1.70
C VAL A 327 -3.68 -7.91 3.10
N GLY A 328 -3.91 -6.78 3.77
CA GLY A 328 -3.48 -6.58 5.15
C GLY A 328 -4.08 -7.61 6.11
N ALA A 329 -5.39 -7.84 6.02
CA ALA A 329 -6.06 -8.87 6.82
C ALA A 329 -5.52 -10.28 6.54
N LEU A 330 -5.26 -10.60 5.27
CA LEU A 330 -4.68 -11.89 4.90
C LEU A 330 -3.25 -12.06 5.47
N VAL A 331 -2.46 -10.99 5.52
CA VAL A 331 -1.12 -11.01 6.13
C VAL A 331 -1.21 -11.30 7.63
N ASP A 332 -2.18 -10.71 8.33
CA ASP A 332 -2.43 -10.98 9.76
C ASP A 332 -2.86 -12.43 9.99
N ASP A 333 -3.74 -12.98 9.16
CA ASP A 333 -4.15 -14.39 9.22
C ASP A 333 -2.96 -15.34 9.00
N VAL A 334 -2.09 -15.02 8.04
CA VAL A 334 -0.84 -15.78 7.81
C VAL A 334 0.07 -15.72 9.03
N ALA A 335 0.20 -14.56 9.67
CA ALA A 335 1.02 -14.42 10.88
C ALA A 335 0.45 -15.25 12.05
N ASN A 336 -0.87 -15.26 12.23
CA ASN A 336 -1.55 -16.08 13.25
C ASN A 336 -1.34 -17.58 12.99
N ASN A 337 -1.55 -18.03 11.75
CA ASN A 337 -1.29 -19.42 11.37
C ASN A 337 0.17 -19.81 11.63
N GLN A 338 1.12 -18.90 11.41
CA GLN A 338 2.54 -19.16 11.68
C GLN A 338 2.85 -19.25 13.18
N ALA A 339 2.14 -18.52 14.04
CA ALA A 339 2.22 -18.67 15.49
C ALA A 339 1.64 -20.02 15.95
N ASP A 340 0.46 -20.40 15.45
CA ASP A 340 -0.17 -21.69 15.75
C ASP A 340 0.74 -22.87 15.35
N ILE A 341 1.38 -22.79 14.18
CA ILE A 341 2.36 -23.79 13.73
C ILE A 341 3.55 -23.89 14.69
N GLN A 342 4.05 -22.76 15.23
CA GLN A 342 5.14 -22.77 16.19
C GLN A 342 4.74 -23.39 17.53
N ASP A 343 3.51 -23.18 17.97
CA ASP A 343 3.01 -23.79 19.20
C ASP A 343 2.81 -25.30 19.02
N LEU A 344 2.30 -25.72 17.87
CA LEU A 344 2.21 -27.14 17.51
C LEU A 344 3.60 -27.80 17.44
N ASP A 345 4.61 -27.11 16.90
CA ASP A 345 6.00 -27.59 16.86
C ASP A 345 6.56 -27.81 18.28
N LYS A 346 6.28 -26.90 19.23
CA LYS A 346 6.65 -27.07 20.64
C LYS A 346 5.96 -28.29 21.26
N GLU A 347 4.66 -28.47 21.01
CA GLU A 347 3.92 -29.63 21.51
C GLU A 347 4.48 -30.95 20.97
N VAL A 348 4.77 -31.01 19.67
CA VAL A 348 5.44 -32.16 19.03
C VAL A 348 6.83 -32.40 19.63
N GLY A 349 7.55 -31.33 19.96
CA GLY A 349 8.83 -31.41 20.68
C GLY A 349 8.70 -32.02 22.08
N VAL A 350 7.69 -31.61 22.86
CA VAL A 350 7.38 -32.21 24.16
C VAL A 350 7.02 -33.68 24.01
N LEU A 351 6.12 -34.00 23.08
CA LEU A 351 5.67 -35.37 22.84
C LEU A 351 6.82 -36.29 22.41
N SER A 352 7.74 -35.79 21.57
CA SER A 352 8.94 -36.53 21.17
C SER A 352 9.84 -36.85 22.37
N ARG A 353 9.92 -35.93 23.34
CA ARG A 353 10.71 -36.11 24.56
C ARG A 353 10.05 -37.12 25.51
N ASP A 354 8.72 -37.07 25.64
CA ASP A 354 7.94 -38.03 26.43
C ASP A 354 8.04 -39.44 25.83
N ILE A 355 7.96 -39.57 24.50
CA ILE A 355 8.19 -40.84 23.79
C ILE A 355 9.62 -41.37 24.07
N GLY A 356 10.62 -40.48 24.09
CA GLY A 356 11.98 -40.84 24.49
C GLY A 356 12.06 -41.40 25.91
N SER A 357 11.44 -40.71 26.89
CA SER A 357 11.39 -41.20 28.28
C SER A 357 10.68 -42.54 28.39
N LEU A 358 9.56 -42.72 27.68
CA LEU A 358 8.82 -43.99 27.69
C LEU A 358 9.64 -45.13 27.06
N HIS A 359 10.46 -44.80 26.05
CA HIS A 359 11.37 -45.76 25.45
C HIS A 359 12.45 -46.21 26.44
N ASP A 360 13.03 -45.29 27.19
CA ASP A 360 14.00 -45.59 28.26
C ASP A 360 13.35 -46.46 29.35
N ASP A 361 12.14 -46.11 29.82
CA ASP A 361 11.39 -46.91 30.79
C ASP A 361 11.11 -48.35 30.27
N VAL A 362 10.81 -48.50 28.98
CA VAL A 362 10.62 -49.82 28.36
C VAL A 362 11.93 -50.60 28.30
N ALA A 363 13.06 -49.95 28.02
CA ALA A 363 14.37 -50.57 28.03
C ALA A 363 14.75 -51.06 29.44
N ASP A 364 14.56 -50.22 30.46
CA ASP A 364 14.80 -50.58 31.87
C ASP A 364 13.93 -51.78 32.29
N ASN A 365 12.64 -51.77 31.92
CA ASN A 365 11.76 -52.91 32.17
C ASN A 365 12.21 -54.19 31.46
N GLN A 366 12.76 -54.08 30.24
CA GLN A 366 13.27 -55.22 29.49
C GLN A 366 14.50 -55.84 30.19
N ASP A 367 15.37 -54.99 30.76
CA ASP A 367 16.53 -55.42 31.56
C ASP A 367 16.10 -56.08 32.88
N ASP A 368 15.12 -55.51 33.58
CA ASP A 368 14.53 -56.10 34.79
C ASP A 368 13.87 -57.46 34.50
N ILE A 369 13.17 -57.59 33.37
CA ILE A 369 12.62 -58.88 32.92
C ILE A 369 13.75 -59.89 32.69
N ALA A 370 14.84 -59.49 32.04
CA ALA A 370 15.98 -60.39 31.79
C ALA A 370 16.62 -60.85 33.10
N LYS A 371 16.75 -59.95 34.09
CA LYS A 371 17.23 -60.27 35.43
C LYS A 371 16.30 -61.22 36.16
N ASN A 372 15.00 -60.95 36.16
CA ASN A 372 13.99 -61.84 36.74
C ASN A 372 14.00 -63.23 36.09
N GLN A 373 14.19 -63.32 34.77
CA GLN A 373 14.36 -64.60 34.08
C GLN A 373 15.61 -65.36 34.55
N ALA A 374 16.72 -64.66 34.79
CA ALA A 374 17.93 -65.26 35.34
C ALA A 374 17.72 -65.75 36.77
N ASP A 375 17.06 -64.97 37.62
CA ASP A 375 16.73 -65.32 39.00
C ASP A 375 15.79 -66.54 39.05
N ILE A 376 14.73 -66.57 38.23
CA ILE A 376 13.83 -67.73 38.10
C ILE A 376 14.61 -68.98 37.67
N LYS A 377 15.58 -68.84 36.76
CA LYS A 377 16.43 -69.96 36.33
C LYS A 377 17.32 -70.46 37.48
N GLY A 378 17.84 -69.55 38.30
CA GLY A 378 18.57 -69.86 39.53
C GLY A 378 17.71 -70.62 40.53
N LEU A 379 16.53 -70.08 40.88
CA LEU A 379 15.57 -70.72 41.78
C LEU A 379 15.13 -72.10 41.27
N ASN A 380 14.88 -72.25 39.97
CA ASN A 380 14.55 -73.57 39.39
C ASN A 380 15.68 -74.59 39.54
N LYS A 381 16.94 -74.15 39.58
CA LYS A 381 18.08 -75.04 39.86
C LYS A 381 18.08 -75.43 41.33
N GLU A 382 17.90 -74.46 42.24
CA GLU A 382 17.82 -74.72 43.68
C GLU A 382 16.67 -75.67 44.02
N VAL A 383 15.47 -75.47 43.45
CA VAL A 383 14.33 -76.38 43.61
C VAL A 383 14.65 -77.79 43.12
N LYS A 384 15.36 -77.94 41.99
CA LYS A 384 15.81 -79.26 41.51
C LYS A 384 16.83 -79.91 42.42
N ASP A 385 17.69 -79.12 43.07
CA ASP A 385 18.68 -79.66 44.01
C ASP A 385 17.99 -80.07 45.33
N LEU A 386 17.02 -79.27 45.80
CA LEU A 386 16.12 -79.63 46.91
C LEU A 386 15.30 -80.90 46.61
N ASP A 387 14.75 -81.04 45.40
CA ASP A 387 14.00 -82.24 44.98
C ASP A 387 14.86 -83.51 45.06
N LYS A 388 16.14 -83.43 44.66
CA LYS A 388 17.10 -84.53 44.85
C LYS A 388 17.33 -84.84 46.32
N GLU A 389 17.49 -83.82 47.16
CA GLU A 389 17.71 -83.98 48.61
C GLU A 389 16.49 -84.60 49.30
N VAL A 390 15.28 -84.13 48.97
CA VAL A 390 14.01 -84.75 49.40
C VAL A 390 13.91 -86.19 48.90
N GLY A 391 14.35 -86.48 47.68
CA GLY A 391 14.43 -87.84 47.16
C GLY A 391 15.36 -88.75 47.98
N VAL A 392 16.51 -88.24 48.42
CA VAL A 392 17.42 -88.96 49.34
C VAL A 392 16.74 -89.19 50.69
N LEU A 393 16.19 -88.14 51.29
CA LEU A 393 15.49 -88.22 52.58
C LEU A 393 14.30 -89.19 52.53
N SER A 394 13.53 -89.20 51.45
CA SER A 394 12.40 -90.12 51.28
C SER A 394 12.87 -91.57 51.21
N ARG A 395 14.05 -91.83 50.65
CA ARG A 395 14.67 -93.16 50.62
C ARG A 395 15.18 -93.57 52.01
N ASP A 396 15.78 -92.63 52.74
CA ASP A 396 16.25 -92.87 54.11
C ASP A 396 15.07 -93.15 55.06
N ILE A 397 13.96 -92.42 54.93
CA ILE A 397 12.70 -92.70 55.66
C ILE A 397 12.17 -94.08 55.31
N GLY A 398 12.25 -94.50 54.03
CA GLY A 398 11.90 -95.85 53.62
C GLY A 398 12.72 -96.92 54.35
N SER A 399 14.04 -96.74 54.41
CA SER A 399 14.93 -97.65 55.16
C SER A 399 14.59 -97.70 56.66
N LEU A 400 14.31 -96.54 57.27
CA LEU A 400 13.87 -96.46 58.66
C LEU A 400 12.52 -97.15 58.90
N HIS A 401 11.60 -97.08 57.93
CA HIS A 401 10.32 -97.77 58.01
C HIS A 401 10.51 -99.29 57.99
N ASP A 402 11.40 -99.79 57.14
CA ASP A 402 11.77 -101.21 57.09
C ASP A 402 12.40 -101.65 58.44
N ASP A 403 13.33 -100.87 58.99
CA ASP A 403 13.92 -101.12 60.32
C ASP A 403 12.85 -101.16 61.43
N VAL A 404 11.83 -100.29 61.38
CA VAL A 404 10.72 -100.28 62.34
C VAL A 404 9.83 -101.51 62.17
N ALA A 405 9.57 -101.95 60.93
CA ALA A 405 8.80 -103.15 60.65
C ALA A 405 9.50 -104.41 61.19
N ASP A 406 10.82 -104.51 61.02
CA ASP A 406 11.65 -105.58 61.58
C ASP A 406 11.57 -105.59 63.11
N ASN A 407 11.71 -104.42 63.76
CA ASN A 407 11.57 -104.30 65.21
C ASN A 407 10.16 -104.70 65.70
N GLN A 408 9.11 -104.37 64.95
CA GLN A 408 7.73 -104.77 65.29
C GLN A 408 7.54 -106.29 65.22
N ALA A 409 8.21 -106.97 64.27
CA ALA A 409 8.22 -108.43 64.17
C ALA A 409 8.95 -109.08 65.36
N ASP A 410 10.07 -108.52 65.79
CA ASP A 410 10.80 -108.97 66.98
C ASP A 410 9.98 -108.80 68.27
N ILE A 411 9.25 -107.68 68.41
CA ILE A 411 8.33 -107.46 69.55
C ILE A 411 7.21 -108.49 69.58
N ALA A 412 6.62 -108.82 68.43
CA ALA A 412 5.56 -109.83 68.34
C ALA A 412 6.07 -111.23 68.74
N LYS A 413 7.31 -111.56 68.39
CA LYS A 413 7.99 -112.78 68.83
C LYS A 413 8.20 -112.81 70.35
N ASN A 414 8.67 -111.71 70.93
CA ASN A 414 8.84 -111.59 72.38
C ASN A 414 7.51 -111.70 73.14
N GLN A 415 6.40 -111.16 72.61
CA GLN A 415 5.07 -111.34 73.20
C GLN A 415 4.61 -112.81 73.22
N ALA A 416 4.96 -113.59 72.19
CA ALA A 416 4.64 -115.01 72.15
C ALA A 416 5.41 -115.79 73.23
N ASP A 417 6.70 -115.49 73.42
CA ASP A 417 7.55 -116.14 74.43
C ASP A 417 7.07 -115.84 75.87
N ILE A 418 6.63 -114.60 76.15
CA ILE A 418 6.08 -114.21 77.47
C ILE A 418 4.80 -115.01 77.79
N LYS A 419 3.92 -115.20 76.80
CA LYS A 419 2.66 -115.93 76.98
C LYS A 419 2.87 -117.41 77.30
N THR A 420 3.95 -118.01 76.78
CA THR A 420 4.36 -119.37 77.14
C THR A 420 4.85 -119.45 78.59
N LEU A 421 5.52 -118.42 79.08
CA LEU A 421 5.98 -118.32 80.48
C LEU A 421 4.82 -118.17 81.48
N GLU A 422 3.80 -117.37 81.15
CA GLU A 422 2.60 -117.18 82.00
C GLU A 422 1.84 -118.50 82.24
N ASN A 423 1.66 -119.32 81.19
CA ASN A 423 0.96 -120.61 81.31
C ASN A 423 1.68 -121.59 82.26
N ASN A 424 3.02 -121.55 82.33
CA ASN A 424 3.80 -122.44 83.21
C ASN A 424 3.66 -122.05 84.71
N VAL A 425 3.44 -120.77 85.01
CA VAL A 425 3.29 -120.27 86.40
C VAL A 425 1.90 -120.58 86.97
N GLU A 426 0.87 -120.56 86.12
CA GLU A 426 -0.51 -120.83 86.51
C GLU A 426 -0.73 -122.28 86.97
N GLU A 427 0.01 -123.23 86.40
CA GLU A 427 -0.05 -124.66 86.74
C GLU A 427 0.54 -124.98 88.13
N GLU A 428 1.60 -124.29 88.56
CA GLU A 428 2.19 -124.51 89.90
C GLU A 428 1.36 -123.91 91.05
N LEU A 429 0.67 -122.78 90.81
CA LEU A 429 -0.18 -122.12 91.81
C LEU A 429 -1.43 -122.95 92.17
N LEU A 430 -1.95 -123.73 91.22
CA LEU A 430 -3.12 -124.61 91.44
C LEU A 430 -2.82 -125.75 92.43
N ASN A 431 -1.59 -126.27 92.43
CA ASN A 431 -1.15 -127.34 93.35
C ASN A 431 -0.95 -126.87 94.80
N LEU A 432 -0.63 -125.58 95.01
CA LEU A 432 -0.43 -125.01 96.35
C LEU A 432 -1.75 -124.72 97.08
N SER A 433 -2.79 -124.33 96.32
CA SER A 433 -4.14 -124.03 96.82
C SER A 433 -4.80 -125.21 97.55
N GLY A 434 -4.62 -126.44 97.03
CA GLY A 434 -5.24 -127.64 97.63
C GLY A 434 -4.76 -127.97 99.04
N ARG A 435 -3.51 -127.64 99.39
CA ARG A 435 -2.91 -127.97 100.71
C ARG A 435 -3.33 -127.03 101.84
N LEU A 436 -3.80 -125.82 101.52
CA LEU A 436 -4.16 -124.77 102.49
C LEU A 436 -5.63 -124.85 102.96
N ILE A 437 -6.50 -125.54 102.22
CA ILE A 437 -7.93 -125.66 102.54
C ILE A 437 -8.18 -126.63 103.72
N ASP A 438 -7.42 -127.72 103.82
CA ASP A 438 -7.63 -128.74 104.86
C ASP A 438 -7.23 -128.25 106.26
N GLN A 439 -6.23 -127.37 106.40
CA GLN A 439 -5.81 -126.81 107.69
C GLN A 439 -6.80 -125.78 108.29
N LYS A 440 -7.69 -125.22 107.47
CA LYS A 440 -8.67 -124.21 107.92
C LYS A 440 -9.82 -124.82 108.73
N ALA A 441 -10.19 -126.08 108.46
CA ALA A 441 -11.34 -126.72 109.11
C ALA A 441 -11.09 -127.05 110.60
N ASP A 442 -9.84 -127.33 111.00
CA ASP A 442 -9.48 -127.63 112.40
C ASP A 442 -9.57 -126.40 113.32
N ILE A 443 -9.49 -125.18 112.76
CA ILE A 443 -9.50 -123.93 113.51
C ILE A 443 -10.94 -123.48 113.86
N ASP A 444 -11.92 -123.75 112.98
CA ASP A 444 -13.32 -123.33 113.19
C ASP A 444 -14.00 -124.11 114.35
N ASN A 445 -13.51 -125.30 114.72
CA ASN A 445 -13.95 -126.06 115.90
C ASN A 445 -13.58 -125.40 117.25
N ASN A 446 -12.57 -124.52 117.29
CA ASN A 446 -12.14 -123.86 118.52
C ASN A 446 -12.94 -122.57 118.84
N ILE A 447 -13.67 -121.99 117.87
CA ILE A 447 -14.50 -120.77 118.10
C ILE A 447 -15.83 -121.10 118.79
N ASN A 448 -16.33 -122.33 118.62
CA ASN A 448 -17.54 -122.81 119.31
C ASN A 448 -17.38 -122.96 120.85
N HIS A 449 -16.21 -122.68 121.42
CA HIS A 449 -15.95 -122.74 122.87
C HIS A 449 -15.92 -121.35 123.55
N ILE A 450 -16.40 -120.31 122.88
CA ILE A 450 -16.74 -119.00 123.46
C ILE A 450 -18.26 -118.74 123.33
N TYR A 451 -19.10 -119.78 123.39
CA TYR A 451 -19.68 -120.21 124.67
C TYR A 451 -20.14 -119.06 125.58
N GLU A 452 -21.42 -119.07 125.81
CA GLU A 452 -21.93 -119.01 127.18
C GLU A 452 -21.88 -117.72 127.99
N LEU A 453 -21.32 -116.59 127.55
CA LEU A 453 -21.24 -115.40 128.42
C LEU A 453 -22.29 -114.30 128.25
N ALA A 454 -23.24 -114.35 127.31
CA ALA A 454 -24.21 -113.25 127.22
C ALA A 454 -25.63 -113.64 126.79
N GLN A 455 -26.15 -114.71 127.40
CA GLN A 455 -27.56 -115.09 127.33
C GLN A 455 -28.48 -114.19 128.20
N GLN A 456 -28.40 -112.86 128.07
CA GLN A 456 -29.35 -111.95 128.73
C GLN A 456 -29.65 -110.72 127.88
N GLN A 457 -30.61 -110.82 126.95
CA GLN A 457 -31.77 -109.91 126.88
C GLN A 457 -32.63 -110.21 125.63
N ASP A 458 -33.76 -110.85 125.87
CA ASP A 458 -34.82 -111.18 124.92
C ASP A 458 -35.59 -109.95 124.38
N GLN A 459 -36.32 -110.18 123.26
CA GLN A 459 -37.72 -109.74 123.05
C GLN A 459 -38.10 -108.38 122.38
N HIS A 460 -37.60 -108.05 121.18
CA HIS A 460 -38.23 -107.09 120.23
C HIS A 460 -37.78 -107.39 118.77
N SER A 461 -38.41 -108.19 117.88
CA SER A 461 -39.80 -108.22 117.36
C SER A 461 -40.24 -106.85 116.81
N SER A 462 -40.87 -106.62 115.63
CA SER A 462 -41.44 -107.48 114.57
C SER A 462 -41.83 -106.68 113.30
N ASP A 463 -41.81 -105.35 113.24
CA ASP A 463 -42.70 -104.63 112.31
C ASP A 463 -42.03 -104.05 111.05
N ILE A 464 -42.71 -104.18 109.90
CA ILE A 464 -42.57 -103.40 108.65
C ILE A 464 -41.50 -103.94 107.67
N LYS A 465 -41.73 -104.82 106.69
CA LYS A 465 -42.91 -105.22 105.89
C LYS A 465 -43.54 -104.09 105.04
N THR A 466 -43.41 -104.24 103.71
CA THR A 466 -44.47 -104.01 102.68
C THR A 466 -44.44 -102.69 101.87
N LEU A 467 -44.81 -102.82 100.58
CA LEU A 467 -45.20 -101.82 99.55
C LEU A 467 -44.07 -101.31 98.63
N LYS A 468 -43.82 -101.83 97.41
CA LYS A 468 -44.75 -102.24 96.33
C LYS A 468 -45.76 -101.12 96.04
N ASN A 469 -45.63 -100.39 94.93
CA ASN A 469 -46.73 -99.91 94.06
C ASN A 469 -46.36 -98.76 93.08
N ASN A 470 -46.46 -99.07 91.78
CA ASN A 470 -47.26 -98.35 90.77
C ASN A 470 -46.58 -97.47 89.70
N VAL A 471 -46.50 -98.08 88.52
CA VAL A 471 -46.57 -97.52 87.16
C VAL A 471 -48.05 -97.61 86.73
N GLU A 472 -48.71 -96.52 86.33
CA GLU A 472 -49.87 -96.48 85.38
C GLU A 472 -50.44 -95.06 85.20
N GLU A 473 -51.10 -94.83 84.05
CA GLU A 473 -51.88 -93.65 83.59
C GLU A 473 -51.09 -92.50 82.92
N GLY A 474 -51.45 -91.95 81.75
CA GLY A 474 -52.69 -92.08 80.98
C GLY A 474 -52.57 -91.34 79.64
N LEU A 475 -53.19 -91.93 78.64
CA LEU A 475 -53.15 -91.60 77.22
C LEU A 475 -54.62 -91.45 76.82
N LEU A 476 -55.15 -90.23 76.70
CA LEU A 476 -56.46 -89.91 76.08
C LEU A 476 -56.79 -88.41 76.16
N ASP A 477 -57.11 -87.79 75.01
CA ASP A 477 -58.16 -86.76 74.75
C ASP A 477 -57.74 -85.90 73.51
N LEU A 478 -58.08 -86.17 72.25
CA LEU A 478 -59.37 -86.34 71.54
C LEU A 478 -59.99 -85.02 70.99
N SER A 479 -60.27 -85.06 69.68
CA SER A 479 -61.33 -84.41 68.90
C SER A 479 -61.72 -82.94 69.18
N GLY A 480 -61.23 -82.04 68.32
CA GLY A 480 -61.55 -80.62 68.33
C GLY A 480 -62.52 -80.15 67.27
N ARG A 481 -62.05 -79.66 66.11
CA ARG A 481 -62.87 -78.67 65.35
C ARG A 481 -62.64 -78.73 63.84
N LEU A 482 -63.65 -79.22 63.14
CA LEU A 482 -63.80 -79.31 61.68
C LEU A 482 -65.24 -78.96 61.27
N ILE A 483 -65.81 -77.89 61.85
CA ILE A 483 -67.18 -77.44 61.54
C ILE A 483 -67.13 -75.92 61.34
N ASP A 484 -67.61 -75.48 60.17
CA ASP A 484 -67.90 -74.10 59.70
C ASP A 484 -67.01 -73.52 58.56
N GLN A 485 -67.00 -74.21 57.41
CA GLN A 485 -67.23 -73.54 56.12
C GLN A 485 -68.70 -73.10 56.04
N LYS A 486 -69.02 -72.03 55.27
CA LYS A 486 -70.33 -71.73 54.61
C LYS A 486 -70.91 -70.33 54.90
N ALA A 487 -70.26 -69.25 54.48
CA ALA A 487 -70.98 -67.97 54.40
C ALA A 487 -70.74 -67.17 53.10
N ASP A 488 -69.57 -66.61 52.82
CA ASP A 488 -69.61 -65.41 51.96
C ASP A 488 -69.03 -65.58 50.54
N ILE A 489 -69.61 -66.53 49.79
CA ILE A 489 -69.43 -66.70 48.33
C ILE A 489 -70.53 -66.01 47.49
N ASP A 490 -71.58 -65.44 48.09
CA ASP A 490 -72.84 -65.16 47.36
C ASP A 490 -73.09 -63.73 46.87
N ASN A 491 -72.11 -62.82 46.74
CA ASN A 491 -72.45 -61.46 46.25
C ASN A 491 -71.55 -60.88 45.14
N ASN A 492 -71.56 -61.61 44.02
CA ASN A 492 -71.83 -60.99 42.70
C ASN A 492 -70.64 -60.25 42.05
N ILE A 493 -69.93 -60.81 41.07
CA ILE A 493 -70.48 -61.42 39.83
C ILE A 493 -71.71 -60.63 39.35
N ASN A 494 -71.51 -59.50 38.65
CA ASN A 494 -72.37 -59.03 37.54
C ASN A 494 -72.10 -57.57 37.13
N HIS A 495 -70.86 -57.17 36.79
CA HIS A 495 -70.67 -56.03 35.86
C HIS A 495 -69.27 -56.03 35.23
N ILE A 496 -68.83 -57.23 34.83
CA ILE A 496 -67.73 -57.44 33.89
C ILE A 496 -68.36 -57.88 32.57
N TYR A 497 -68.98 -56.94 31.87
CA TYR A 497 -69.46 -57.14 30.51
C TYR A 497 -69.15 -55.87 29.69
N GLU A 498 -68.27 -56.00 28.69
CA GLU A 498 -68.08 -55.03 27.59
C GLU A 498 -67.21 -53.82 27.98
N LEU A 499 -65.88 -53.90 28.03
CA LEU A 499 -64.97 -54.33 26.95
C LEU A 499 -65.35 -53.74 25.58
N ALA A 500 -64.82 -52.54 25.36
CA ALA A 500 -63.99 -52.21 24.20
C ALA A 500 -64.49 -52.62 22.79
N GLN A 501 -64.76 -51.55 22.02
CA GLN A 501 -64.24 -51.26 20.68
C GLN A 501 -65.08 -51.53 19.43
N GLN A 502 -65.03 -50.50 18.56
CA GLN A 502 -65.34 -50.42 17.12
C GLN A 502 -66.85 -50.32 16.84
N GLN A 503 -67.35 -49.36 16.03
CA GLN A 503 -66.96 -49.09 14.64
C GLN A 503 -67.65 -47.81 14.13
N ASP A 504 -66.98 -47.07 13.24
CA ASP A 504 -67.55 -45.95 12.50
C ASP A 504 -68.73 -46.34 11.60
N GLN A 505 -69.52 -45.30 11.30
CA GLN A 505 -70.22 -45.02 10.04
C GLN A 505 -71.70 -45.42 9.84
N HIS A 506 -72.45 -44.34 9.62
CA HIS A 506 -73.64 -44.16 8.77
C HIS A 506 -75.00 -44.63 9.31
N SER A 507 -75.96 -43.71 9.28
CA SER A 507 -76.88 -43.57 8.12
C SER A 507 -78.12 -42.83 8.60
N SER A 508 -78.35 -41.63 8.10
CA SER A 508 -79.43 -41.41 7.14
C SER A 508 -80.82 -41.54 7.76
N ASP A 509 -81.24 -40.46 8.42
CA ASP A 509 -82.60 -39.95 8.22
C ASP A 509 -82.55 -38.45 7.93
N ILE A 510 -81.83 -38.11 6.85
CA ILE A 510 -82.31 -37.09 5.92
C ILE A 510 -83.69 -37.57 5.45
N LYS A 511 -84.80 -37.16 6.08
CA LYS A 511 -86.11 -37.19 5.39
C LYS A 511 -87.33 -36.57 6.06
N THR A 512 -87.17 -35.55 6.92
CA THR A 512 -88.38 -34.80 7.31
C THR A 512 -88.12 -33.29 7.29
N LEU A 513 -88.57 -32.70 6.18
CA LEU A 513 -89.00 -31.31 6.05
C LEU A 513 -87.98 -30.29 5.54
N LYS A 514 -87.30 -30.72 4.49
CA LYS A 514 -87.33 -30.00 3.22
C LYS A 514 -88.76 -29.98 2.63
N ASN A 515 -89.70 -29.34 3.32
CA ASN A 515 -91.07 -29.05 2.86
C ASN A 515 -91.57 -27.92 3.78
N ASN A 516 -91.77 -26.68 3.40
CA ASN A 516 -91.86 -25.99 2.12
C ASN A 516 -91.55 -24.52 2.51
N VAL A 517 -90.66 -23.83 1.81
CA VAL A 517 -91.06 -23.07 0.61
C VAL A 517 -92.28 -22.21 0.91
N GLU A 518 -92.02 -20.91 0.91
CA GLU A 518 -92.90 -19.88 0.38
C GLU A 518 -94.40 -20.09 0.60
N GLU A 519 -94.99 -19.33 1.50
CA GLU A 519 -96.10 -18.42 1.15
C GLU A 519 -96.66 -17.78 2.43
N GLY A 520 -96.77 -16.45 2.42
CA GLY A 520 -97.49 -15.67 3.42
C GLY A 520 -96.57 -14.93 4.39
N LEU A 521 -96.08 -13.72 4.11
CA LEU A 521 -96.87 -12.58 3.66
C LEU A 521 -98.19 -12.51 4.45
N LEU A 522 -98.26 -11.52 5.34
CA LEU A 522 -99.40 -11.14 6.18
C LEU A 522 -99.58 -11.89 7.50
N ASP A 523 -98.85 -11.41 8.53
CA ASP A 523 -99.50 -10.75 9.68
C ASP A 523 -98.43 -9.93 10.42
N LEU A 524 -98.25 -8.61 10.25
CA LEU A 524 -99.19 -7.49 10.28
C LEU A 524 -99.93 -7.26 11.62
N SER A 525 -99.47 -7.77 12.76
CA SER A 525 -100.18 -7.45 14.02
C SER A 525 -99.28 -7.15 15.22
N GLY A 526 -98.25 -6.31 15.06
CA GLY A 526 -97.40 -5.97 16.22
C GLY A 526 -96.82 -4.56 16.33
N ARG A 527 -96.57 -3.83 15.24
CA ARG A 527 -95.85 -2.54 15.34
C ARG A 527 -96.45 -1.39 14.54
N LEU A 528 -97.78 -1.46 14.40
CA LEU A 528 -98.67 -0.37 13.97
C LEU A 528 -99.86 -0.25 14.95
N ILE A 529 -99.50 -0.23 16.24
CA ILE A 529 -100.26 0.20 17.43
C ILE A 529 -99.15 0.85 18.27
N ASP A 530 -98.77 2.12 18.09
CA ASP A 530 -99.58 3.32 18.27
C ASP A 530 -99.28 4.38 17.20
N GLN A 531 -100.26 4.61 16.33
CA GLN A 531 -100.56 5.95 15.84
C GLN A 531 -100.96 6.83 17.04
N LYS A 532 -101.08 8.15 16.80
CA LYS A 532 -102.14 8.99 17.42
C LYS A 532 -101.76 9.79 18.69
N ALA A 533 -100.55 10.37 18.75
CA ALA A 533 -100.22 11.37 19.77
C ALA A 533 -99.81 12.77 19.26
N ASP A 534 -99.07 12.94 18.15
CA ASP A 534 -98.44 14.25 17.88
C ASP A 534 -98.93 15.04 16.64
N ILE A 535 -100.11 14.71 16.10
CA ILE A 535 -100.83 15.57 15.14
C ILE A 535 -102.28 15.78 15.63
N ALA A 536 -102.42 16.39 16.81
CA ALA A 536 -103.67 16.93 17.34
C ALA A 536 -103.44 18.08 18.33
N LYS A 537 -102.57 19.03 17.93
CA LYS A 537 -102.41 20.35 18.55
C LYS A 537 -101.79 21.33 17.55
N ASN A 538 -102.24 21.37 16.30
CA ASN A 538 -103.32 22.27 15.93
C ASN A 538 -103.54 23.42 16.94
N GLN A 539 -103.39 24.64 16.44
CA GLN A 539 -104.52 25.57 16.55
C GLN A 539 -104.68 26.21 17.94
N ALA A 540 -103.59 26.82 18.42
CA ALA A 540 -103.64 27.82 19.49
C ALA A 540 -103.13 29.23 19.09
N ASP A 541 -102.35 29.39 18.01
CA ASP A 541 -101.76 30.71 17.66
C ASP A 541 -102.25 31.30 16.32
N ILE A 542 -103.52 31.04 15.96
CA ILE A 542 -104.32 31.93 15.09
C ILE A 542 -105.44 32.55 15.94
N ALA A 543 -105.06 33.31 16.97
CA ALA A 543 -105.97 34.20 17.70
C ALA A 543 -105.24 35.45 18.22
N GLN A 544 -104.42 36.03 17.34
CA GLN A 544 -103.97 37.43 17.42
C GLN A 544 -103.70 37.92 15.97
N ASN A 545 -104.56 37.64 15.01
CA ASN A 545 -105.61 38.58 14.61
C ASN A 545 -105.65 39.93 15.37
N GLN A 546 -105.78 40.98 14.57
CA GLN A 546 -106.31 42.29 14.95
C GLN A 546 -105.41 43.16 15.84
N THR A 547 -104.53 43.92 15.19
CA THR A 547 -104.34 45.39 15.27
C THR A 547 -103.01 45.63 14.56
N ASP A 548 -102.95 45.94 13.27
CA ASP A 548 -103.48 47.15 12.67
C ASP A 548 -103.26 47.02 11.15
N ILE A 549 -104.34 47.10 10.37
CA ILE A 549 -104.67 48.33 9.65
C ILE A 549 -103.73 48.49 8.45
N GLN A 550 -104.17 47.99 7.30
CA GLN A 550 -104.78 48.78 6.22
C GLN A 550 -103.74 48.92 5.10
N ASP A 551 -104.04 48.84 3.81
CA ASP A 551 -105.25 48.57 3.06
C ASP A 551 -104.75 47.99 1.72
N LEU A 552 -105.26 46.84 1.28
CA LEU A 552 -106.41 46.78 0.37
C LEU A 552 -106.17 47.59 -0.91
N ALA A 553 -105.79 46.87 -1.96
CA ALA A 553 -106.74 46.41 -2.98
C ALA A 553 -106.89 47.47 -4.07
N ALA A 554 -106.26 47.25 -5.21
CA ALA A 554 -106.86 46.49 -6.30
C ALA A 554 -108.11 47.19 -6.83
N TYR A 555 -107.99 47.78 -8.02
CA TYR A 555 -108.96 47.63 -9.10
C TYR A 555 -108.41 48.42 -10.30
N ASN A 556 -107.67 47.80 -11.20
CA ASN A 556 -108.19 47.14 -12.39
C ASN A 556 -109.18 47.99 -13.21
N GLU A 557 -108.84 48.02 -14.50
CA GLU A 557 -109.68 48.37 -15.65
C GLU A 557 -109.70 49.82 -16.12
N LEU A 558 -108.92 50.00 -17.20
CA LEU A 558 -109.39 50.47 -18.50
C LEU A 558 -110.09 51.84 -18.56
N GLN A 559 -109.41 52.71 -19.30
CA GLN A 559 -109.99 53.35 -20.49
C GLN A 559 -110.88 54.56 -20.22
N ASP A 560 -110.24 55.73 -20.19
CA ASP A 560 -110.57 56.81 -21.12
C ASP A 560 -109.43 57.84 -21.08
N ALA A 561 -108.58 57.84 -22.09
CA ALA A 561 -108.75 58.66 -23.28
C ALA A 561 -108.40 60.14 -23.02
N TYR A 562 -107.17 60.47 -23.41
CA TYR A 562 -107.00 61.44 -24.49
C TYR A 562 -107.49 62.86 -24.21
N ALA A 563 -107.10 63.45 -23.09
CA ALA A 563 -106.94 64.90 -22.94
C ALA A 563 -106.36 65.19 -21.55
N LYS A 564 -105.04 65.28 -21.41
CA LYS A 564 -104.43 66.61 -21.48
C LYS A 564 -102.98 66.51 -21.96
N GLN A 565 -102.92 66.11 -23.21
CA GLN A 565 -101.84 66.12 -24.20
C GLN A 565 -101.18 67.51 -24.41
N GLN A 566 -101.01 68.32 -23.36
CA GLN A 566 -100.36 69.63 -23.43
C GLN A 566 -99.40 69.95 -22.27
N THR A 567 -99.32 69.11 -21.24
CA THR A 567 -98.31 69.27 -20.16
C THR A 567 -97.12 68.32 -20.32
N GLU A 568 -97.27 67.22 -21.07
CA GLU A 568 -96.25 66.18 -21.24
C GLU A 568 -95.15 66.52 -22.27
N ALA A 569 -95.34 67.57 -23.09
CA ALA A 569 -94.32 68.01 -24.05
C ALA A 569 -93.17 68.82 -23.41
N ILE A 570 -93.39 69.39 -22.22
CA ILE A 570 -92.38 70.18 -21.49
C ILE A 570 -91.64 69.31 -20.45
N ASP A 571 -92.28 68.28 -19.90
CA ASP A 571 -91.63 67.33 -18.99
C ASP A 571 -90.81 66.25 -19.73
N ALA A 572 -91.13 65.95 -20.99
CA ALA A 572 -90.36 65.01 -21.82
C ALA A 572 -88.93 65.51 -22.16
N LEU A 573 -88.68 66.83 -22.17
CA LEU A 573 -87.34 67.38 -22.41
C LEU A 573 -86.46 67.30 -21.15
N ASN A 574 -87.03 67.50 -19.96
CA ASN A 574 -86.32 67.35 -18.68
C ASN A 574 -86.14 65.87 -18.28
N LYS A 575 -87.06 64.98 -18.66
CA LYS A 575 -86.94 63.53 -18.44
C LYS A 575 -85.86 62.88 -19.33
N ALA A 576 -85.57 63.42 -20.51
CA ALA A 576 -84.46 62.94 -21.36
C ALA A 576 -83.06 63.28 -20.80
N SER A 577 -82.93 64.38 -20.04
CA SER A 577 -81.67 64.73 -19.35
C SER A 577 -81.46 63.95 -18.04
N SER A 578 -82.54 63.69 -17.29
CA SER A 578 -82.52 62.79 -16.12
C SER A 578 -82.27 61.33 -16.50
N ALA A 579 -82.91 60.82 -17.57
CA ALA A 579 -82.75 59.43 -18.01
C ALA A 579 -81.35 59.12 -18.58
N ASN A 580 -80.61 60.10 -19.12
CA ASN A 580 -79.22 59.90 -19.50
C ASN A 580 -78.28 59.89 -18.28
N THR A 581 -78.61 60.61 -17.21
CA THR A 581 -77.84 60.56 -15.94
C THR A 581 -78.11 59.25 -15.19
N ASP A 582 -79.35 58.75 -15.16
CA ASP A 582 -79.67 57.44 -14.57
C ASP A 582 -79.12 56.27 -15.39
N ARG A 583 -79.06 56.38 -16.72
CA ARG A 583 -78.40 55.37 -17.57
C ARG A 583 -76.88 55.39 -17.42
N ILE A 584 -76.28 56.53 -17.13
CA ILE A 584 -74.86 56.62 -16.77
C ILE A 584 -74.62 56.05 -15.37
N ALA A 585 -75.46 56.35 -14.36
CA ALA A 585 -75.35 55.75 -13.03
C ALA A 585 -75.58 54.23 -13.04
N THR A 586 -76.52 53.73 -13.86
CA THR A 586 -76.77 52.29 -14.06
C THR A 586 -75.64 51.63 -14.85
N ALA A 587 -75.07 52.32 -15.85
CA ALA A 587 -73.90 51.84 -16.57
C ALA A 587 -72.63 51.88 -15.71
N GLU A 588 -72.47 52.83 -14.80
CA GLU A 588 -71.34 52.91 -13.87
C GLU A 588 -71.42 51.83 -12.80
N LEU A 589 -72.63 51.52 -12.28
CA LEU A 589 -72.87 50.34 -11.44
C LEU A 589 -72.60 49.04 -12.21
N GLY A 590 -73.11 48.92 -13.44
CA GLY A 590 -72.86 47.76 -14.29
C GLY A 590 -71.41 47.61 -14.72
N ILE A 591 -70.67 48.70 -14.95
CA ILE A 591 -69.23 48.67 -15.24
C ILE A 591 -68.45 48.32 -13.97
N ALA A 592 -68.85 48.79 -12.79
CA ALA A 592 -68.22 48.44 -11.52
C ALA A 592 -68.44 46.96 -11.16
N GLU A 593 -69.66 46.43 -11.34
CA GLU A 593 -69.98 45.02 -11.16
C GLU A 593 -69.29 44.15 -12.20
N ASN A 594 -69.35 44.48 -13.50
CA ASN A 594 -68.64 43.72 -14.53
C ASN A 594 -67.11 43.77 -14.34
N LYS A 595 -66.56 44.87 -13.84
CA LYS A 595 -65.13 44.97 -13.49
C LYS A 595 -64.80 44.12 -12.27
N LYS A 596 -65.68 44.05 -11.27
CA LYS A 596 -65.54 43.18 -10.10
C LYS A 596 -65.64 41.71 -10.49
N ASP A 597 -66.59 41.34 -11.33
CA ASP A 597 -66.76 39.98 -11.83
C ASP A 597 -65.59 39.56 -12.74
N ALA A 598 -65.10 40.47 -13.60
CA ALA A 598 -63.88 40.23 -14.36
C ALA A 598 -62.64 40.11 -13.46
N GLN A 599 -62.57 40.85 -12.34
CA GLN A 599 -61.50 40.71 -11.35
C GLN A 599 -61.60 39.42 -10.55
N ILE A 600 -62.81 38.97 -10.18
CA ILE A 600 -63.05 37.68 -9.52
C ILE A 600 -62.72 36.52 -10.46
N ALA A 601 -63.17 36.58 -11.72
CA ALA A 601 -62.82 35.59 -12.74
C ALA A 601 -61.31 35.56 -13.01
N LYS A 602 -60.64 36.72 -12.99
CA LYS A 602 -59.18 36.80 -13.14
C LYS A 602 -58.44 36.28 -11.90
N ALA A 603 -58.94 36.53 -10.69
CA ALA A 603 -58.39 35.98 -9.45
C ALA A 603 -58.51 34.45 -9.43
N GLN A 604 -59.69 33.91 -9.79
CA GLN A 604 -59.91 32.47 -9.91
C GLN A 604 -59.04 31.84 -11.01
N ALA A 605 -58.89 32.52 -12.16
CA ALA A 605 -58.00 32.06 -13.23
C ALA A 605 -56.52 32.05 -12.80
N ASN A 606 -56.09 32.99 -11.96
CA ASN A 606 -54.75 33.01 -11.40
C ASN A 606 -54.55 31.88 -10.37
N GLU A 607 -55.52 31.63 -9.47
CA GLU A 607 -55.47 30.48 -8.55
C GLU A 607 -55.46 29.15 -9.32
N ASN A 608 -56.27 29.03 -10.38
CA ASN A 608 -56.26 27.86 -11.24
C ASN A 608 -54.93 27.70 -11.98
N LYS A 609 -54.31 28.80 -12.40
CA LYS A 609 -52.96 28.79 -13.02
C LYS A 609 -51.91 28.30 -12.03
N ASP A 610 -51.97 28.75 -10.78
CA ASP A 610 -51.05 28.29 -9.72
C ASP A 610 -51.30 26.82 -9.36
N GLY A 611 -52.57 26.39 -9.33
CA GLY A 611 -52.95 24.98 -9.18
C GLY A 611 -52.48 24.10 -10.34
N ILE A 612 -52.57 24.57 -11.59
CA ILE A 612 -52.04 23.89 -12.77
C ILE A 612 -50.52 23.79 -12.70
N ALA A 613 -49.82 24.86 -12.28
CA ALA A 613 -48.37 24.84 -12.12
C ALA A 613 -47.94 23.86 -11.02
N LYS A 614 -48.68 23.78 -9.91
CA LYS A 614 -48.46 22.78 -8.85
C LYS A 614 -48.69 21.36 -9.34
N ASN A 615 -49.80 21.11 -10.05
CA ASN A 615 -50.07 19.80 -10.65
C ASN A 615 -49.01 19.42 -11.69
N GLN A 616 -48.50 20.37 -12.47
CA GLN A 616 -47.41 20.15 -13.41
C GLN A 616 -46.10 19.76 -12.69
N ALA A 617 -45.79 20.41 -11.57
CA ALA A 617 -44.63 20.04 -10.74
C ALA A 617 -44.79 18.63 -10.14
N ASP A 618 -45.99 18.28 -9.66
CA ASP A 618 -46.29 16.94 -9.15
C ASP A 618 -46.21 15.87 -10.25
N ILE A 619 -46.69 16.17 -11.46
CA ILE A 619 -46.55 15.28 -12.63
C ILE A 619 -45.08 15.09 -13.00
N GLN A 620 -44.27 16.15 -13.01
CA GLN A 620 -42.82 16.04 -13.25
C GLN A 620 -42.11 15.24 -12.16
N LEU A 621 -42.54 15.34 -10.91
CA LEU A 621 -42.03 14.53 -9.81
C LEU A 621 -42.43 13.06 -9.96
N HIS A 622 -43.68 12.78 -10.36
CA HIS A 622 -44.14 11.43 -10.66
C HIS A 622 -43.43 10.83 -11.87
N ASP A 623 -43.19 11.59 -12.91
CA ASP A 623 -42.41 11.16 -14.08
C ASP A 623 -40.98 10.76 -13.70
N LYS A 624 -40.33 11.53 -12.82
CA LYS A 624 -39.04 11.16 -12.22
C LYS A 624 -39.13 9.88 -11.39
N LYS A 625 -40.17 9.71 -10.57
CA LYS A 625 -40.39 8.48 -9.77
C LYS A 625 -40.63 7.25 -10.66
N ILE A 626 -41.42 7.39 -11.72
CA ILE A 626 -41.69 6.33 -12.70
C ILE A 626 -40.41 5.95 -13.43
N THR A 627 -39.64 6.94 -13.89
CA THR A 627 -38.33 6.71 -14.52
C THR A 627 -37.38 5.99 -13.57
N ASN A 628 -37.33 6.40 -12.30
CA ASN A 628 -36.49 5.75 -11.28
C ASN A 628 -36.94 4.30 -11.00
N LEU A 629 -38.25 4.03 -10.95
CA LEU A 629 -38.79 2.66 -10.88
C LEU A 629 -38.39 1.82 -12.11
N GLY A 630 -38.37 2.40 -13.30
CA GLY A 630 -37.84 1.75 -14.51
C GLY A 630 -36.36 1.39 -14.41
N ILE A 631 -35.54 2.29 -13.86
CA ILE A 631 -34.11 2.05 -13.61
C ILE A 631 -33.93 0.94 -12.56
N LEU A 632 -34.68 1.00 -11.46
CA LEU A 632 -34.71 -0.05 -10.42
C LEU A 632 -35.08 -1.41 -11.02
N HIS A 633 -36.09 -1.45 -11.89
CA HIS A 633 -36.47 -2.67 -12.60
C HIS A 633 -35.32 -3.21 -13.46
N SER A 634 -34.62 -2.35 -14.23
CA SER A 634 -33.45 -2.77 -15.02
C SER A 634 -32.25 -3.18 -14.16
N MET A 635 -32.09 -2.61 -12.95
CA MET A 635 -31.07 -3.04 -11.98
C MET A 635 -31.40 -4.43 -11.44
N VAL A 636 -32.66 -4.67 -11.05
CA VAL A 636 -33.12 -5.99 -10.62
C VAL A 636 -33.00 -7.01 -11.75
N ALA A 637 -33.36 -6.65 -12.99
CA ALA A 637 -33.20 -7.54 -14.15
C ALA A 637 -31.72 -7.92 -14.40
N ARG A 638 -30.78 -6.98 -14.24
CA ARG A 638 -29.34 -7.27 -14.31
C ARG A 638 -28.88 -8.18 -13.16
N ALA A 639 -29.31 -7.91 -11.93
CA ALA A 639 -28.98 -8.76 -10.78
C ALA A 639 -29.51 -10.19 -10.97
N VAL A 640 -30.75 -10.34 -11.46
CA VAL A 640 -31.34 -11.63 -11.81
C VAL A 640 -30.59 -12.30 -12.98
N GLY A 641 -30.15 -11.54 -13.98
CA GLY A 641 -29.30 -12.04 -15.07
C GLY A 641 -27.96 -12.58 -14.57
N ASN A 642 -27.27 -11.83 -13.70
CA ASN A 642 -26.03 -12.27 -13.07
C ASN A 642 -26.24 -13.50 -12.19
N ASN A 643 -27.32 -13.56 -11.42
CA ASN A 643 -27.66 -14.74 -10.62
C ASN A 643 -27.96 -15.96 -11.51
N THR A 644 -28.64 -15.75 -12.65
CA THR A 644 -28.92 -16.82 -13.63
C THR A 644 -27.62 -17.34 -14.25
N GLN A 645 -26.67 -16.45 -14.55
CA GLN A 645 -25.34 -16.82 -15.02
C GLN A 645 -24.54 -17.53 -13.92
N GLY A 646 -24.60 -17.07 -12.67
CA GLY A 646 -24.00 -17.74 -11.52
C GLY A 646 -24.55 -19.15 -11.32
N VAL A 647 -25.86 -19.35 -11.49
CA VAL A 647 -26.47 -20.70 -11.47
C VAL A 647 -25.94 -21.57 -12.62
N ALA A 648 -25.74 -21.01 -13.82
CA ALA A 648 -25.16 -21.74 -14.94
C ALA A 648 -23.68 -22.10 -14.71
N THR A 649 -22.91 -21.19 -14.12
CA THR A 649 -21.52 -21.43 -13.71
C THR A 649 -21.46 -22.52 -12.63
N ASN A 650 -22.26 -22.40 -11.57
CA ASN A 650 -22.34 -23.43 -10.53
C ASN A 650 -22.74 -24.79 -11.10
N LYS A 651 -23.61 -24.83 -12.12
CA LYS A 651 -23.97 -26.08 -12.81
C LYS A 651 -22.78 -26.66 -13.61
N ALA A 652 -21.96 -25.82 -14.23
CA ALA A 652 -20.74 -26.25 -14.90
C ALA A 652 -19.69 -26.74 -13.89
N ASP A 653 -19.55 -26.07 -12.75
CA ASP A 653 -18.65 -26.48 -11.68
C ASP A 653 -19.08 -27.78 -11.02
N ILE A 654 -20.40 -28.00 -10.84
CA ILE A 654 -20.95 -29.30 -10.41
C ILE A 654 -20.58 -30.40 -11.41
N ALA A 655 -20.68 -30.13 -12.72
CA ALA A 655 -20.30 -31.09 -13.76
C ALA A 655 -18.79 -31.37 -13.77
N LYS A 656 -17.97 -30.34 -13.51
CA LYS A 656 -16.51 -30.49 -13.37
C LYS A 656 -16.15 -31.30 -12.12
N ASN A 657 -16.75 -30.98 -10.97
CA ASN A 657 -16.60 -31.76 -9.74
C ASN A 657 -17.05 -33.22 -9.95
N GLN A 658 -18.10 -33.47 -10.73
CA GLN A 658 -18.52 -34.82 -11.09
C GLN A 658 -17.47 -35.55 -11.95
N ALA A 659 -16.80 -34.85 -12.87
CA ALA A 659 -15.69 -35.41 -13.65
C ALA A 659 -14.44 -35.67 -12.78
N ASP A 660 -14.14 -34.78 -11.84
CA ASP A 660 -13.04 -34.95 -10.88
C ASP A 660 -13.31 -36.13 -9.93
N ILE A 661 -14.56 -36.30 -9.46
CA ILE A 661 -14.99 -37.49 -8.71
C ILE A 661 -14.83 -38.75 -9.57
N ALA A 662 -15.19 -38.72 -10.85
CA ALA A 662 -15.01 -39.87 -11.75
C ALA A 662 -13.52 -40.22 -11.94
N ASN A 663 -12.65 -39.22 -12.06
CA ASN A 663 -11.21 -39.41 -12.10
C ASN A 663 -10.66 -39.96 -10.77
N ASN A 664 -11.14 -39.46 -9.63
CA ASN A 664 -10.76 -39.97 -8.33
C ASN A 664 -11.18 -41.44 -8.16
N ILE A 665 -12.39 -41.80 -8.60
CA ILE A 665 -12.85 -43.21 -8.62
C ILE A 665 -11.93 -44.06 -9.49
N LYS A 666 -11.52 -43.58 -10.67
CA LYS A 666 -10.57 -44.27 -11.53
C LYS A 666 -9.20 -44.45 -10.85
N ASN A 667 -8.68 -43.41 -10.22
CA ASN A 667 -7.41 -43.45 -9.50
C ASN A 667 -7.48 -44.40 -8.29
N ILE A 668 -8.60 -44.43 -7.56
CA ILE A 668 -8.83 -45.39 -6.48
C ILE A 668 -8.84 -46.82 -7.03
N TYR A 669 -9.41 -47.06 -8.20
CA TYR A 669 -9.38 -48.36 -8.87
C TYR A 669 -7.95 -48.77 -9.29
N GLU A 670 -7.16 -47.84 -9.81
CA GLU A 670 -5.75 -48.06 -10.14
C GLU A 670 -4.89 -48.33 -8.88
N LEU A 671 -5.15 -47.59 -7.78
CA LEU A 671 -4.52 -47.83 -6.47
C LEU A 671 -4.90 -49.19 -5.89
N ALA A 672 -6.14 -49.64 -6.06
CA ALA A 672 -6.57 -50.98 -5.65
C ALA A 672 -5.83 -52.07 -6.45
N GLN A 673 -5.63 -51.89 -7.77
CA GLN A 673 -4.79 -52.82 -8.54
C GLN A 673 -3.32 -52.80 -8.11
N GLN A 674 -2.77 -51.64 -7.76
CA GLN A 674 -1.42 -51.58 -7.20
C GLN A 674 -1.33 -52.24 -5.82
N GLN A 675 -2.37 -52.14 -4.99
CA GLN A 675 -2.43 -52.84 -3.71
C GLN A 675 -2.45 -54.37 -3.90
N ASP A 676 -3.16 -54.86 -4.91
CA ASP A 676 -3.13 -56.28 -5.30
C ASP A 676 -1.74 -56.71 -5.79
N GLN A 677 -1.06 -55.85 -6.56
CA GLN A 677 0.33 -56.09 -6.99
C GLN A 677 1.30 -56.09 -5.80
N HIS A 678 1.20 -55.12 -4.88
CA HIS A 678 2.00 -55.08 -3.66
C HIS A 678 1.77 -56.32 -2.78
N SER A 679 0.54 -56.85 -2.72
CA SER A 679 0.24 -58.12 -2.05
C SER A 679 0.98 -59.31 -2.70
N SER A 680 1.09 -59.31 -4.02
CA SER A 680 1.92 -60.29 -4.76
C SER A 680 3.43 -60.09 -4.52
N ASP A 681 3.89 -58.84 -4.46
CA ASP A 681 5.29 -58.49 -4.21
C ASP A 681 5.71 -58.85 -2.78
N ILE A 682 4.84 -58.67 -1.78
CA ILE A 682 5.05 -59.15 -0.41
C ILE A 682 5.21 -60.67 -0.38
N LYS A 683 4.39 -61.42 -1.12
CA LYS A 683 4.56 -62.88 -1.27
C LYS A 683 5.88 -63.24 -1.96
N THR A 684 6.35 -62.41 -2.89
CA THR A 684 7.62 -62.61 -3.59
C THR A 684 8.82 -62.31 -2.67
N LEU A 685 8.76 -61.24 -1.88
CA LEU A 685 9.75 -60.91 -0.84
C LEU A 685 9.82 -62.01 0.24
N ALA A 686 8.68 -62.58 0.63
CA ALA A 686 8.63 -63.73 1.53
C ALA A 686 9.29 -64.98 0.92
N LYS A 687 9.08 -65.25 -0.38
CA LYS A 687 9.77 -66.34 -1.10
C LYS A 687 11.28 -66.11 -1.22
N VAL A 688 11.71 -64.88 -1.49
CA VAL A 688 13.14 -64.51 -1.57
C VAL A 688 13.79 -64.65 -0.19
N SER A 689 13.10 -64.23 0.87
CA SER A 689 13.58 -64.39 2.24
C SER A 689 13.68 -65.86 2.65
N ALA A 690 12.69 -66.69 2.30
CA ALA A 690 12.75 -68.14 2.51
C ALA A 690 13.92 -68.78 1.76
N ALA A 691 14.14 -68.42 0.48
CA ALA A 691 15.29 -68.89 -0.30
C ALA A 691 16.63 -68.42 0.28
N ASN A 692 16.69 -67.22 0.85
CA ASN A 692 17.89 -66.74 1.55
C ASN A 692 18.12 -67.48 2.87
N THR A 693 17.07 -67.82 3.62
CA THR A 693 17.17 -68.69 4.80
C THR A 693 17.75 -70.07 4.42
N ASP A 694 17.28 -70.65 3.32
CA ASP A 694 17.82 -71.92 2.80
C ASP A 694 19.29 -71.79 2.38
N ARG A 695 19.68 -70.66 1.75
CA ARG A 695 21.08 -70.38 1.40
C ARG A 695 21.96 -70.16 2.62
N ILE A 696 21.47 -69.50 3.66
CA ILE A 696 22.20 -69.34 4.93
C ILE A 696 22.40 -70.71 5.59
N ALA A 697 21.37 -71.55 5.62
CA ALA A 697 21.48 -72.92 6.13
C ALA A 697 22.48 -73.76 5.32
N LYS A 698 22.48 -73.62 3.99
CA LYS A 698 23.44 -74.28 3.10
C LYS A 698 24.88 -73.79 3.32
N ASN A 699 25.08 -72.48 3.39
CA ASN A 699 26.40 -71.89 3.64
C ASN A 699 26.93 -72.28 5.03
N LYS A 700 26.04 -72.36 6.04
CA LYS A 700 26.40 -72.87 7.37
C LYS A 700 26.82 -74.34 7.31
N ALA A 701 26.07 -75.20 6.59
CA ALA A 701 26.44 -76.60 6.43
C ALA A 701 27.80 -76.78 5.72
N GLU A 702 28.07 -75.96 4.70
CA GLU A 702 29.36 -75.95 3.98
C GLU A 702 30.51 -75.43 4.85
N ALA A 703 30.26 -74.41 5.69
CA ALA A 703 31.22 -73.89 6.65
C ALA A 703 31.50 -74.90 7.77
N ASP A 704 30.48 -75.56 8.32
CA ASP A 704 30.61 -76.58 9.35
C ASP A 704 31.43 -77.78 8.82
N ALA A 705 31.21 -78.22 7.57
CA ALA A 705 32.02 -79.27 6.93
C ALA A 705 33.48 -78.83 6.68
N SER A 706 33.70 -77.55 6.38
CA SER A 706 35.04 -76.96 6.26
C SER A 706 35.76 -76.90 7.61
N PHE A 707 35.04 -76.58 8.70
CA PHE A 707 35.55 -76.62 10.06
C PHE A 707 35.90 -78.04 10.54
N GLU A 708 35.11 -79.05 10.17
CA GLU A 708 35.45 -80.47 10.41
C GLU A 708 36.75 -80.88 9.70
N THR A 709 36.95 -80.39 8.47
CA THR A 709 38.17 -80.62 7.69
C THR A 709 39.38 -79.90 8.29
N LEU A 710 39.21 -78.67 8.76
CA LEU A 710 40.24 -77.91 9.49
C LEU A 710 40.60 -78.57 10.82
N THR A 711 39.62 -79.10 11.55
CA THR A 711 39.83 -79.82 12.82
C THR A 711 40.64 -81.12 12.60
N LYS A 712 40.39 -81.83 11.50
CA LYS A 712 41.23 -82.97 11.07
C LYS A 712 42.67 -82.56 10.78
N ASN A 713 42.88 -81.46 10.06
CA ASN A 713 44.21 -80.93 9.75
C ASN A 713 44.96 -80.44 11.01
N GLN A 714 44.23 -79.88 11.98
CA GLN A 714 44.78 -79.41 13.26
C GLN A 714 45.30 -80.57 14.12
N ASN A 715 44.62 -81.72 14.11
CA ASN A 715 45.07 -82.92 14.81
C ASN A 715 46.36 -83.53 14.21
N THR A 716 46.56 -83.42 12.89
CA THR A 716 47.82 -83.84 12.24
C THR A 716 49.01 -82.92 12.55
N LEU A 717 48.76 -81.64 12.87
CA LEU A 717 49.77 -80.68 13.34
C LEU A 717 50.12 -80.87 14.82
N ILE A 718 49.20 -81.40 15.63
CA ILE A 718 49.43 -81.73 17.05
C ILE A 718 50.43 -82.88 17.21
N GLU A 719 50.37 -83.92 16.35
CA GLU A 719 51.36 -85.01 16.32
C GLU A 719 52.78 -84.53 15.93
N GLN A 720 52.91 -83.40 15.22
CA GLN A 720 54.20 -82.76 14.93
C GLN A 720 54.72 -81.88 16.08
N GLY A 721 53.83 -81.43 16.97
CA GLY A 721 54.15 -80.60 18.14
C GLY A 721 54.71 -81.38 19.33
N GLU A 722 54.36 -82.65 19.50
CA GLU A 722 54.83 -83.50 20.61
C GLU A 722 56.35 -83.74 20.57
N ALA A 723 56.99 -83.65 19.40
CA ALA A 723 58.45 -83.74 19.23
C ALA A 723 59.22 -82.46 19.65
N LEU A 724 58.54 -81.32 19.82
CA LEU A 724 59.12 -80.03 20.24
C LEU A 724 58.95 -79.76 21.75
N VAL A 725 58.17 -80.56 22.46
CA VAL A 725 57.87 -80.42 23.90
C VAL A 725 59.05 -80.85 24.78
N GLU A 726 59.85 -81.84 24.38
CA GLU A 726 60.97 -82.30 25.20
C GLU A 726 62.22 -81.38 25.14
N GLN A 727 62.26 -80.44 24.18
CA GLN A 727 63.32 -79.43 24.07
C GLN A 727 63.04 -78.16 24.90
N ASN A 728 61.77 -77.85 25.20
CA ASN A 728 61.35 -76.68 25.98
C ASN A 728 61.35 -76.88 27.50
N LYS A 729 61.57 -78.13 27.96
CA LYS A 729 61.69 -78.49 29.38
C LYS A 729 62.93 -77.90 30.07
N ALA A 730 63.94 -77.50 29.28
CA ALA A 730 65.18 -76.87 29.76
C ALA A 730 65.11 -75.34 29.90
N ILE A 731 64.08 -74.68 29.36
CA ILE A 731 63.94 -73.21 29.37
C ILE A 731 63.03 -72.72 30.52
N ASN A 732 62.16 -73.59 31.04
CA ASN A 732 61.23 -73.28 32.13
C ASN A 732 61.85 -73.27 33.54
N GLN A 733 63.17 -73.40 33.69
CA GLN A 733 63.86 -73.17 34.97
C GLN A 733 64.37 -71.72 35.15
N GLU A 734 64.28 -70.87 34.13
CA GLU A 734 64.64 -69.44 34.22
C GLU A 734 63.45 -68.49 34.42
N LEU A 735 62.20 -68.98 34.41
CA LEU A 735 60.99 -68.16 34.49
C LEU A 735 60.27 -68.16 35.85
N GLU A 736 60.90 -68.65 36.92
CA GLU A 736 60.49 -68.41 38.32
C GLU A 736 61.11 -67.11 38.91
N GLY A 737 61.56 -66.19 38.04
CA GLY A 737 62.10 -64.87 38.40
C GLY A 737 61.18 -63.68 38.14
N PHE A 738 59.90 -63.89 37.80
CA PHE A 738 58.96 -62.81 37.42
C PHE A 738 58.03 -62.32 38.54
N ALA A 739 58.35 -62.59 39.81
CA ALA A 739 57.82 -61.83 40.95
C ALA A 739 58.41 -60.41 41.09
N ALA A 740 59.27 -59.99 40.15
CA ALA A 740 59.83 -58.64 40.07
C ALA A 740 59.04 -57.67 39.16
N HIS A 741 57.90 -58.09 38.57
CA HIS A 741 57.09 -57.22 37.69
C HIS A 741 55.87 -56.59 38.37
N ALA A 742 55.43 -57.12 39.52
CA ALA A 742 54.43 -56.46 40.37
C ALA A 742 55.02 -55.22 41.08
N ASP A 743 56.30 -55.28 41.48
CA ASP A 743 57.07 -54.13 42.02
C ASP A 743 57.37 -53.04 40.98
N VAL A 744 57.32 -53.37 39.68
CA VAL A 744 57.43 -52.38 38.59
C VAL A 744 56.10 -51.69 38.34
N GLN A 745 54.97 -52.39 38.51
CA GLN A 745 53.64 -51.81 38.32
C GLN A 745 53.20 -50.93 39.51
N ASP A 746 53.55 -51.30 40.74
CA ASP A 746 53.36 -50.43 41.91
C ASP A 746 54.33 -49.22 41.89
N LYS A 747 55.55 -49.37 41.37
CA LYS A 747 56.42 -48.22 41.02
C LYS A 747 55.82 -47.34 39.94
N GLN A 748 55.14 -47.89 38.94
CA GLN A 748 54.49 -47.12 37.87
C GLN A 748 53.23 -46.40 38.39
N ILE A 749 52.49 -46.96 39.34
CA ILE A 749 51.35 -46.31 40.00
C ILE A 749 51.80 -45.20 40.95
N LEU A 750 52.89 -45.41 41.71
CA LEU A 750 53.54 -44.35 42.50
C LEU A 750 54.16 -43.25 41.62
N GLN A 751 54.74 -43.62 40.46
CA GLN A 751 55.24 -42.67 39.47
C GLN A 751 54.09 -41.87 38.84
N ASN A 752 52.97 -42.51 38.50
CA ASN A 752 51.80 -41.83 37.96
C ASN A 752 51.11 -40.94 39.00
N GLN A 753 51.11 -41.31 40.29
CA GLN A 753 50.67 -40.41 41.38
C GLN A 753 51.64 -39.23 41.56
N ALA A 754 52.94 -39.44 41.45
CA ALA A 754 53.94 -38.36 41.46
C ALA A 754 53.81 -37.45 40.23
N ASP A 755 53.48 -38.00 39.06
CA ASP A 755 53.25 -37.25 37.82
C ASP A 755 51.90 -36.49 37.85
N ILE A 756 50.87 -37.04 38.52
CA ILE A 756 49.61 -36.33 38.77
C ILE A 756 49.80 -35.20 39.78
N ILE A 757 50.62 -35.37 40.83
CA ILE A 757 50.98 -34.30 41.78
C ILE A 757 51.86 -33.24 41.09
N THR A 758 52.78 -33.67 40.22
CA THR A 758 53.62 -32.77 39.41
C THR A 758 52.78 -32.00 38.39
N ASN A 759 51.81 -32.64 37.74
CA ASN A 759 50.88 -32.00 36.80
C ASN A 759 49.86 -31.12 37.52
N LYS A 760 49.40 -31.48 38.72
CA LYS A 760 48.57 -30.59 39.56
C LYS A 760 49.36 -29.36 39.98
N THR A 761 50.63 -29.52 40.37
CA THR A 761 51.54 -28.40 40.69
C THR A 761 51.86 -27.57 39.45
N ALA A 762 52.01 -28.19 38.26
CA ALA A 762 52.23 -27.50 36.99
C ALA A 762 50.97 -26.77 36.50
N ILE A 763 49.77 -27.32 36.74
CA ILE A 763 48.48 -26.69 36.46
C ILE A 763 48.24 -25.55 37.44
N GLU A 764 48.54 -25.70 38.74
CA GLU A 764 48.51 -24.62 39.73
C GLU A 764 49.57 -23.55 39.42
N GLN A 765 50.75 -23.90 38.91
CA GLN A 765 51.75 -22.95 38.39
C GLN A 765 51.31 -22.29 37.07
N ASN A 766 50.54 -22.97 36.21
CA ASN A 766 49.99 -22.39 34.98
C ASN A 766 48.76 -21.52 35.26
N ILE A 767 47.94 -21.86 36.24
CA ILE A 767 46.88 -21.00 36.78
C ILE A 767 47.51 -19.80 37.47
N ASN A 768 48.56 -19.98 38.28
CA ASN A 768 49.31 -18.88 38.87
C ASN A 768 50.08 -18.06 37.81
N ARG A 769 50.53 -18.64 36.69
CA ARG A 769 51.03 -17.89 35.51
C ARG A 769 49.91 -17.21 34.75
N THR A 770 48.69 -17.72 34.74
CA THR A 770 47.54 -17.08 34.08
C THR A 770 46.98 -15.95 34.94
N VAL A 771 47.00 -16.09 36.27
CA VAL A 771 46.70 -15.04 37.25
C VAL A 771 47.83 -14.02 37.33
N ALA A 772 49.10 -14.42 37.25
CA ALA A 772 50.25 -13.52 37.15
C ALA A 772 50.33 -12.84 35.78
N ASN A 773 49.96 -13.51 34.67
CA ASN A 773 49.77 -12.88 33.37
C ASN A 773 48.54 -11.99 33.36
N GLY A 774 47.50 -12.29 34.14
CA GLY A 774 46.36 -11.42 34.38
C GLY A 774 46.78 -10.15 35.13
N PHE A 775 47.54 -10.29 36.23
CA PHE A 775 48.14 -9.17 36.96
C PHE A 775 49.18 -8.40 36.14
N GLU A 776 49.99 -9.07 35.30
CA GLU A 776 50.92 -8.42 34.36
C GLU A 776 50.17 -7.80 33.18
N ILE A 777 49.01 -8.31 32.75
CA ILE A 777 48.13 -7.64 31.77
C ILE A 777 47.44 -6.44 32.42
N GLU A 778 47.02 -6.50 33.69
CA GLU A 778 46.46 -5.37 34.45
C GLU A 778 47.53 -4.29 34.73
N LYS A 779 48.76 -4.71 35.05
CA LYS A 779 49.95 -3.86 35.22
C LYS A 779 50.48 -3.34 33.88
N ASN A 780 50.33 -4.08 32.78
CA ASN A 780 50.57 -3.60 31.42
C ASN A 780 49.41 -2.77 30.90
N LYS A 781 48.18 -2.87 31.41
CA LYS A 781 47.06 -1.98 31.11
C LYS A 781 47.21 -0.66 31.85
N ALA A 782 47.67 -0.70 33.11
CA ALA A 782 48.15 0.45 33.88
C ALA A 782 49.46 1.02 33.31
N GLY A 783 50.34 0.18 32.76
CA GLY A 783 51.58 0.55 32.08
C GLY A 783 51.34 1.09 30.67
N ILE A 784 50.31 0.65 29.95
CA ILE A 784 49.85 1.22 28.68
C ILE A 784 49.09 2.52 28.95
N ALA A 785 48.35 2.64 30.06
CA ALA A 785 47.75 3.91 30.48
C ALA A 785 48.81 4.93 30.96
N THR A 786 49.86 4.45 31.65
CA THR A 786 51.05 5.25 32.01
C THR A 786 51.85 5.59 30.76
N ASN A 787 52.15 4.65 29.87
CA ASN A 787 52.82 4.90 28.59
C ASN A 787 51.98 5.75 27.64
N LYS A 788 50.64 5.74 27.73
CA LYS A 788 49.77 6.67 26.99
C LYS A 788 49.83 8.06 27.59
N GLN A 789 49.78 8.20 28.92
CA GLN A 789 50.05 9.49 29.58
C GLN A 789 51.49 9.96 29.38
N GLU A 790 52.45 9.06 29.27
CA GLU A 790 53.88 9.32 29.11
C GLU A 790 54.22 9.53 27.64
N LEU A 791 53.47 8.98 26.68
CA LEU A 791 53.50 9.33 25.25
C LEU A 791 52.80 10.67 25.01
N ILE A 792 51.72 10.98 25.72
CA ILE A 792 51.10 12.32 25.69
C ILE A 792 52.06 13.34 26.33
N LEU A 793 52.68 13.00 27.46
CA LEU A 793 53.71 13.83 28.12
C LEU A 793 55.01 13.88 27.31
N GLN A 794 55.38 12.81 26.59
CA GLN A 794 56.52 12.78 25.67
C GLN A 794 56.22 13.53 24.39
N ASN A 795 54.99 13.54 23.89
CA ASN A 795 54.54 14.34 22.75
C ASN A 795 54.48 15.83 23.12
N ASP A 796 54.00 16.16 24.33
CA ASP A 796 54.08 17.51 24.89
C ASP A 796 55.51 17.91 25.22
N ARG A 797 56.35 16.97 25.70
CA ARG A 797 57.80 17.20 25.84
C ARG A 797 58.48 17.29 24.48
N LEU A 798 58.05 16.58 23.45
CA LEU A 798 58.58 16.67 22.09
C LEU A 798 58.20 18.00 21.48
N ASN A 799 56.98 18.49 21.69
CA ASN A 799 56.57 19.83 21.28
C ASN A 799 57.34 20.91 22.08
N ARG A 800 57.53 20.73 23.39
CA ARG A 800 58.38 21.61 24.20
C ARG A 800 59.88 21.48 23.87
N ILE A 801 60.36 20.31 23.45
CA ILE A 801 61.73 20.06 22.97
C ILE A 801 61.87 20.65 21.58
N ASN A 802 60.86 20.66 20.72
CA ASN A 802 60.91 21.30 19.41
C ASN A 802 60.93 22.83 19.56
N GLU A 803 60.17 23.37 20.51
CA GLU A 803 60.26 24.78 20.91
C GLU A 803 61.55 25.12 21.68
N THR A 804 62.14 24.17 22.41
CA THR A 804 63.42 24.34 23.10
C THR A 804 64.58 24.19 22.14
N ASN A 805 64.50 23.31 21.14
CA ASN A 805 65.46 23.12 20.06
C ASN A 805 65.43 24.33 19.12
N ASN A 806 64.27 24.87 18.76
CA ASN A 806 64.20 26.15 18.06
C ASN A 806 64.80 27.32 18.88
N ARG A 807 64.64 27.33 20.21
CA ARG A 807 65.32 28.30 21.10
C ARG A 807 66.81 27.99 21.32
N GLN A 808 67.22 26.73 21.23
CA GLN A 808 68.60 26.28 21.38
C GLN A 808 69.38 26.47 20.09
N ASP A 809 68.79 26.28 18.92
CA ASP A 809 69.35 26.64 17.61
C ASP A 809 69.57 28.16 17.53
N GLN A 810 68.59 28.97 17.98
CA GLN A 810 68.79 30.42 18.15
C GLN A 810 69.89 30.78 19.16
N LYS A 811 70.08 29.99 20.23
CA LYS A 811 71.18 30.16 21.20
C LYS A 811 72.51 29.63 20.68
N ILE A 812 72.54 28.59 19.86
CA ILE A 812 73.73 27.99 19.24
C ILE A 812 74.24 28.92 18.15
N ASP A 813 73.36 29.57 17.39
CA ASP A 813 73.74 30.67 16.49
C ASP A 813 74.34 31.84 17.28
N GLN A 814 73.71 32.27 18.38
CA GLN A 814 74.27 33.32 19.26
C GLN A 814 75.59 32.91 19.94
N LEU A 815 75.75 31.65 20.34
CA LEU A 815 77.00 31.09 20.88
C LEU A 815 78.07 30.95 19.80
N GLY A 816 77.69 30.66 18.56
CA GLY A 816 78.58 30.65 17.40
C GLY A 816 79.15 32.04 17.10
N TYR A 817 78.33 33.08 17.20
CA TYR A 817 78.80 34.48 17.14
C TYR A 817 79.70 34.84 18.33
N ALA A 818 79.36 34.42 19.56
CA ALA A 818 80.14 34.71 20.77
C ALA A 818 81.48 33.93 20.84
N LEU A 819 81.55 32.68 20.36
CA LEU A 819 82.80 31.90 20.31
C LEU A 819 83.78 32.47 19.27
N LYS A 820 83.26 33.01 18.16
CA LYS A 820 84.07 33.69 17.14
C LYS A 820 84.66 35.00 17.67
N GLU A 821 83.92 35.73 18.50
CA GLU A 821 84.39 36.91 19.23
C GLU A 821 85.42 36.59 20.33
N GLN A 822 85.19 35.54 21.13
CA GLN A 822 86.15 35.08 22.14
C GLN A 822 87.46 34.56 21.50
N GLY A 823 87.38 33.88 20.36
CA GLY A 823 88.56 33.44 19.61
C GLY A 823 89.46 34.60 19.15
N GLN A 824 88.87 35.71 18.69
CA GLN A 824 89.63 36.92 18.35
C GLN A 824 90.19 37.63 19.59
N HIS A 825 89.45 37.64 20.69
CA HIS A 825 89.92 38.24 21.95
C HIS A 825 91.09 37.46 22.59
N PHE A 826 91.12 36.13 22.44
CA PHE A 826 92.22 35.30 22.94
C PHE A 826 93.50 35.46 22.12
N ASN A 827 93.39 35.57 20.79
CA ASN A 827 94.54 35.74 19.90
C ASN A 827 95.25 37.09 20.10
N ASN A 828 94.47 38.15 20.34
CA ASN A 828 95.02 39.48 20.63
C ASN A 828 95.73 39.54 21.98
N ARG A 829 95.25 38.80 23.00
CA ARG A 829 95.90 38.73 24.32
C ARG A 829 97.21 37.95 24.28
N ILE A 830 97.27 36.84 23.54
CA ILE A 830 98.51 36.06 23.39
C ILE A 830 99.62 36.91 22.77
N SER A 831 99.29 37.65 21.70
CA SER A 831 100.25 38.53 21.03
C SER A 831 100.76 39.68 21.92
N ALA A 832 99.93 40.18 22.85
CA ALA A 832 100.33 41.22 23.80
C ALA A 832 101.23 40.68 24.93
N VAL A 833 100.97 39.45 25.42
CA VAL A 833 101.76 38.80 26.46
C VAL A 833 103.17 38.46 25.97
N GLU A 834 103.30 37.97 24.74
CA GLU A 834 104.63 37.68 24.16
C GLU A 834 105.49 38.95 24.06
N ARG A 835 104.88 40.07 23.67
CA ARG A 835 105.57 41.36 23.54
C ARG A 835 106.03 41.93 24.90
N GLN A 836 105.18 41.87 25.93
CA GLN A 836 105.56 42.30 27.29
C GLN A 836 106.65 41.43 27.91
N THR A 837 106.60 40.12 27.68
CA THR A 837 107.59 39.18 28.22
C THR A 837 108.97 39.46 27.64
N ALA A 838 109.09 39.68 26.33
CA ALA A 838 110.35 40.06 25.70
C ALA A 838 110.93 41.37 26.27
N GLY A 839 110.09 42.38 26.52
CA GLY A 839 110.52 43.65 27.11
C GLY A 839 110.95 43.56 28.58
N GLY A 840 110.35 42.67 29.37
CA GLY A 840 110.78 42.41 30.75
C GLY A 840 112.18 41.81 30.83
N ILE A 841 112.51 40.90 29.90
CA ILE A 841 113.84 40.28 29.83
C ILE A 841 114.90 41.33 29.43
N ALA A 842 114.59 42.20 28.47
CA ALA A 842 115.48 43.30 28.09
C ALA A 842 115.82 44.22 29.28
N ASN A 843 114.85 44.53 30.14
CA ASN A 843 115.07 45.32 31.36
C ASN A 843 116.02 44.64 32.35
N ALA A 844 115.86 43.34 32.58
CA ALA A 844 116.72 42.59 33.50
C ALA A 844 118.19 42.62 33.03
N ILE A 845 118.41 42.48 31.72
CA ILE A 845 119.75 42.57 31.10
C ILE A 845 120.35 43.98 31.32
N ALA A 846 119.55 45.03 31.15
CA ALA A 846 120.02 46.41 31.33
C ALA A 846 120.46 46.71 32.78
N ILE A 847 119.76 46.19 33.80
CA ILE A 847 120.16 46.40 35.22
C ILE A 847 121.42 45.59 35.56
N ALA A 848 121.52 44.36 35.05
CA ALA A 848 122.64 43.47 35.34
C ALA A 848 123.99 44.03 34.82
N THR A 849 123.97 44.86 33.78
CA THR A 849 125.17 45.44 33.16
C THR A 849 125.70 46.69 33.86
N LEU A 850 125.00 47.22 34.86
CA LEU A 850 125.50 48.32 35.68
C LEU A 850 126.83 47.88 36.37
N PRO A 851 127.87 48.73 36.49
CA PRO A 851 129.11 48.39 37.20
C PRO A 851 129.03 48.64 38.72
N SER A 852 129.90 48.03 39.53
CA SER A 852 129.92 48.21 41.01
C SER A 852 131.25 48.85 41.45
N PRO A 853 131.24 49.75 42.46
CA PRO A 853 132.43 50.47 42.90
C PRO A 853 133.47 49.55 43.57
N SER A 854 134.75 49.92 43.45
CA SER A 854 135.89 49.09 43.85
C SER A 854 136.77 49.65 44.98
N ARG A 855 136.56 50.89 45.44
CA ARG A 855 137.29 51.53 46.58
C ARG A 855 136.36 51.96 47.71
N ALA A 856 136.85 51.85 48.95
CA ALA A 856 136.08 52.11 50.16
C ALA A 856 135.68 53.59 50.27
N GLY A 857 134.41 53.84 50.63
CA GLY A 857 133.79 55.17 50.70
C GLY A 857 133.28 55.73 49.36
N GLU A 858 133.43 55.01 48.23
CA GLU A 858 132.94 55.50 46.93
C GLU A 858 131.44 55.28 46.74
N HIS A 859 130.77 56.28 46.16
CA HIS A 859 129.38 56.21 45.69
C HIS A 859 129.30 56.66 44.22
N HIS A 860 128.68 55.86 43.35
CA HIS A 860 128.59 56.08 41.90
C HIS A 860 127.14 56.19 41.43
N VAL A 861 126.91 56.93 40.35
CA VAL A 861 125.73 56.83 39.49
C VAL A 861 126.11 56.05 38.23
N LEU A 862 125.23 55.18 37.75
CA LEU A 862 125.49 54.08 36.82
C LEU A 862 124.44 54.09 35.70
N PHE A 863 124.83 53.69 34.48
CA PHE A 863 123.92 53.55 33.33
C PHE A 863 124.16 52.21 32.62
N GLY A 864 123.11 51.60 32.07
CA GLY A 864 123.17 50.32 31.33
C GLY A 864 122.09 50.21 30.26
N SER A 865 122.20 49.21 29.37
CA SER A 865 121.23 48.97 28.29
C SER A 865 121.10 47.47 27.98
N GLY A 866 119.95 47.04 27.45
CA GLY A 866 119.66 45.65 27.10
C GLY A 866 118.72 45.51 25.92
N TYR A 867 118.78 44.39 25.19
CA TYR A 867 117.93 44.10 24.04
C TYR A 867 117.61 42.60 23.94
N HIS A 868 116.36 42.25 23.61
CA HIS A 868 115.93 40.86 23.41
C HIS A 868 114.68 40.78 22.51
N ASN A 869 114.70 39.95 21.46
CA ASN A 869 113.59 39.67 20.53
C ASN A 869 112.79 40.91 20.05
N GLY A 870 113.48 41.93 19.54
CA GLY A 870 112.83 43.10 18.95
C GLY A 870 112.51 44.22 19.93
N GLN A 871 112.77 44.06 21.23
CA GLN A 871 112.50 45.07 22.27
C GLN A 871 113.79 45.51 22.97
N ALA A 872 113.92 46.80 23.24
CA ALA A 872 115.09 47.46 23.82
C ALA A 872 114.79 48.08 25.19
N ALA A 873 115.80 48.15 26.06
CA ALA A 873 115.69 48.68 27.42
C ALA A 873 116.92 49.48 27.85
N VAL A 874 116.70 50.44 28.75
CA VAL A 874 117.75 51.30 29.34
C VAL A 874 117.61 51.34 30.85
N SER A 875 118.74 51.39 31.57
CA SER A 875 118.80 51.38 33.02
C SER A 875 119.66 52.50 33.61
N LEU A 876 119.28 52.92 34.82
CA LEU A 876 119.96 53.92 35.63
C LEU A 876 120.07 53.40 37.07
N GLY A 877 121.24 53.52 37.69
CA GLY A 877 121.43 53.03 39.05
C GLY A 877 122.40 53.85 39.88
N ALA A 878 122.46 53.57 41.18
CA ALA A 878 123.45 54.10 42.09
C ALA A 878 124.07 52.96 42.89
N ALA A 879 125.34 53.04 43.22
CA ALA A 879 126.01 52.04 44.04
C ALA A 879 127.00 52.69 45.00
N GLY A 880 127.28 52.05 46.13
CA GLY A 880 128.27 52.51 47.09
C GLY A 880 129.03 51.37 47.77
N LEU A 881 130.27 51.62 48.18
CA LEU A 881 131.09 50.72 48.99
C LEU A 881 131.40 51.41 50.33
N SER A 882 131.12 50.74 51.45
CA SER A 882 131.28 51.27 52.82
C SER A 882 132.74 51.63 53.17
N ASP A 883 132.95 52.51 54.14
CA ASP A 883 134.27 53.08 54.49
C ASP A 883 135.32 52.08 54.99
N THR A 884 134.90 50.89 55.43
CA THR A 884 135.83 49.80 55.80
C THR A 884 136.25 48.94 54.60
N GLY A 885 135.62 49.12 53.44
CA GLY A 885 135.80 48.28 52.25
C GLY A 885 135.12 46.90 52.31
N LYS A 886 134.30 46.62 53.35
CA LYS A 886 133.68 45.30 53.53
C LYS A 886 132.28 45.14 52.92
N SER A 887 131.59 46.23 52.54
CA SER A 887 130.17 46.15 52.14
C SER A 887 129.85 47.01 50.92
N THR A 888 129.40 46.41 49.81
CA THR A 888 128.84 47.13 48.65
C THR A 888 127.33 47.11 48.65
N TYR A 889 126.70 48.16 48.12
CA TYR A 889 125.30 48.18 47.71
C TYR A 889 125.18 48.76 46.30
N LYS A 890 124.13 48.37 45.58
CA LYS A 890 123.78 48.83 44.25
C LYS A 890 122.27 48.81 44.11
N ILE A 891 121.69 49.86 43.56
CA ILE A 891 120.30 49.95 43.16
C ILE A 891 120.24 50.37 41.70
N GLY A 892 119.31 49.83 40.92
CA GLY A 892 119.11 50.18 39.52
C GLY A 892 117.64 50.07 39.14
N LEU A 893 117.20 50.95 38.25
CA LEU A 893 115.90 50.90 37.61
C LEU A 893 116.09 50.82 36.09
N SER A 894 115.17 50.17 35.38
CA SER A 894 115.20 50.01 33.92
C SER A 894 113.81 50.08 33.30
N TRP A 895 113.74 50.59 32.08
CA TRP A 895 112.51 50.72 31.30
C TRP A 895 112.72 50.30 29.84
N SER A 896 111.72 49.66 29.25
CA SER A 896 111.73 49.14 27.88
C SER A 896 110.66 49.74 26.97
N ASP A 897 110.88 49.63 25.65
CA ASP A 897 109.95 50.05 24.59
C ASP A 897 108.63 49.25 24.56
N ALA A 898 108.59 48.09 25.20
CA ALA A 898 107.38 47.31 25.44
C ALA A 898 106.52 47.85 26.62
N GLY A 899 106.95 48.92 27.28
CA GLY A 899 106.22 49.60 28.36
C GLY A 899 106.42 49.04 29.77
N GLY A 900 107.43 48.19 29.99
CA GLY A 900 107.73 47.61 31.30
C GLY A 900 108.75 48.41 32.09
N LEU A 901 108.48 48.68 33.38
CA LEU A 901 109.40 49.27 34.36
C LEU A 901 109.87 48.17 35.32
N SER A 902 111.17 48.07 35.56
CA SER A 902 111.76 47.05 36.43
C SER A 902 112.84 47.70 37.31
N GLY A 903 113.08 47.15 38.50
CA GLY A 903 114.06 47.68 39.44
C GLY A 903 114.72 46.57 40.24
N GLY A 904 115.94 46.81 40.71
CA GLY A 904 116.70 45.83 41.48
C GLY A 904 117.67 46.51 42.44
N VAL A 905 117.87 45.89 43.60
CA VAL A 905 118.88 46.27 44.59
C VAL A 905 119.72 45.04 44.93
N GLY A 906 121.02 45.22 45.05
CA GLY A 906 121.96 44.15 45.36
C GLY A 906 123.14 44.69 46.16
N GLY A 907 123.42 44.07 47.30
CA GLY A 907 124.58 44.38 48.12
C GLY A 907 125.33 43.11 48.48
N SER A 908 126.64 43.23 48.70
CA SER A 908 127.49 42.13 49.11
C SER A 908 128.30 42.51 50.32
N TYR A 909 128.65 41.51 51.11
CA TYR A 909 129.43 41.67 52.31
C TYR A 909 130.58 40.66 52.25
N ARG A 910 131.82 41.15 52.36
CA ARG A 910 133.04 40.33 52.26
C ARG A 910 133.62 40.08 53.67
N TRP A 911 133.80 38.81 54.06
CA TRP A 911 134.52 38.36 55.27
C TRP A 911 135.58 37.29 54.91
N LYS A 912 136.48 36.93 55.84
CA LYS A 912 137.54 35.94 55.65
C LYS A 912 137.26 34.65 56.42
#